data_AF-A0AAU0U356-F1
#
_entry.id   AF-A0AAU0U356-F1
#
_cell.length_a   1.000
_cell.length_b   1.000
_cell.length_c   1.000
_cell.angle_alpha   90.00
_cell.angle_beta   90.00
_cell.angle_gamma   90.00
#
_symmetry.space_group_name_H-M   'P 1'
#
loop_
_entity.id
_entity.type
_entity.pdbx_description
1 polymer ?
#
loop_
_entity_poly.entity_id
_entity_poly.type
_entity_poly.pdbx_seq_one_letter_code
_entity_poly.pdbx_strand_id
1 'polypeptide(L)'
;MFTASAGNHGLAVSYVAQEMKRKCTVYVPVNASELKLRRLINGNACVEAAGKDLYESSEIAKRQARKVGGIFISPFSHPDVIKGQGTLGMEMLEEAAVAFENLIIPFGGGGLLAGVGAVFRTHSPDTKIIAVHPEAFNRNFKDGLSAALRKGVYPTVADGLAVQHGVEDAELLQFVSPLIDSDRAVSEKEIECAIVALLHNEGILAEGAGAISLAPLISDLGGSDIQGNTLVIISGGNISTSSVMKCLATHECNSNSAKLLGHQSVKRVAEMEREYIVSEGSLVVASDREAECVEVSIWFGLSRKLVARLDALLRDIKRHKEYAIGEGLDVDLETVDYVFRRTSEVITELNKVDSTTHDLDRMRSVYRLKLQEFGFLRNSLAWCSASNDQSGRVMFFDPQENNEGSLNYDRYGSMLLREVEIDLLLSLGFDTGSQDLLLVSSGQAAYTVIESFLLGNVLVPGASIVTSPYIYFEALEQLERLKHIELTRSKTWDLDSLIDLVNAKDATVIFLDALANLGEMNVLDLSGLARKLEAQSWGDKWLVIDGTMVSGGVDVFALFCAENHPTVLYYESGSKYLQFGMDLQMAGVVVAPKSHIAKLAVSRRNTGSVMYQSAVTKLPDYDRKIFLIRMKLLSKNAAFFVEAISNEQNLIARLDIAYPSDWYALGWQHGGGVVAISMKDGGFNNRACLEGFIGLLLQRCRERKVEITKGVSFGFSTIRVSAAAAMADNMPPFLRFSMGEENSVQMLAITQVTIEVLHEFFDKFDRCEK
;
A
#
# COMPACT_ATOMS: atom_id res chain seq x y z
N MET A 1 33.97 30.64 -8.47
CA MET A 1 34.20 29.33 -9.09
C MET A 1 32.94 28.94 -9.82
N PHE A 2 33.07 28.22 -10.92
CA PHE A 2 31.97 27.84 -11.79
C PHE A 2 32.10 26.36 -12.11
N THR A 3 31.01 25.62 -12.10
CA THR A 3 31.00 24.24 -12.59
C THR A 3 29.63 23.92 -13.19
N ALA A 4 29.52 22.82 -13.92
CA ALA A 4 28.26 22.34 -14.46
C ALA A 4 28.05 20.87 -14.11
N SER A 5 27.10 20.59 -13.21
CA SER A 5 26.74 19.24 -12.79
C SER A 5 25.50 19.29 -11.91
N ALA A 6 24.47 18.50 -12.26
CA ALA A 6 23.34 18.22 -11.38
C ALA A 6 23.63 17.06 -10.41
N GLY A 7 24.84 16.50 -10.38
CA GLY A 7 25.20 15.30 -9.62
C GLY A 7 26.32 15.52 -8.60
N ASN A 8 27.08 14.45 -8.33
CA ASN A 8 28.09 14.38 -7.26
C ASN A 8 29.17 15.48 -7.38
N HIS A 9 29.60 15.81 -8.60
CA HIS A 9 30.61 16.85 -8.80
C HIS A 9 30.12 18.24 -8.37
N GLY A 10 28.88 18.60 -8.68
CA GLY A 10 28.31 19.88 -8.28
C GLY A 10 28.25 20.02 -6.75
N LEU A 11 27.89 18.93 -6.06
CA LEU A 11 27.90 18.86 -4.60
C LEU A 11 29.32 19.00 -4.04
N ALA A 12 30.28 18.25 -4.57
CA ALA A 12 31.67 18.26 -4.11
C ALA A 12 32.32 19.65 -4.27
N VAL A 13 32.20 20.27 -5.46
CA VAL A 13 32.76 21.60 -5.70
C VAL A 13 32.08 22.66 -4.85
N SER A 14 30.76 22.56 -4.65
CA SER A 14 30.05 23.48 -3.76
C SER A 14 30.51 23.35 -2.30
N TYR A 15 30.65 22.12 -1.81
CA TYR A 15 31.13 21.84 -0.46
C TYR A 15 32.53 22.41 -0.23
N VAL A 16 33.49 22.09 -1.12
CA VAL A 16 34.87 22.60 -1.04
C VAL A 16 34.89 24.13 -1.13
N ALA A 17 34.05 24.73 -1.96
CA ALA A 17 33.94 26.17 -2.06
C ALA A 17 33.52 26.84 -0.75
N GLN A 18 32.58 26.23 -0.04
CA GLN A 18 32.10 26.72 1.26
C GLN A 18 33.18 26.61 2.33
N GLU A 19 33.87 25.46 2.41
CA GLU A 19 35.02 25.28 3.31
C GLU A 19 36.10 26.35 3.06
N MET A 20 36.37 26.65 1.78
CA MET A 20 37.30 27.70 1.39
C MET A 20 36.75 29.13 1.51
N LYS A 21 35.49 29.31 1.90
CA LYS A 21 34.76 30.60 1.95
C LYS A 21 34.82 31.36 0.62
N ARG A 22 34.69 30.64 -0.50
CA ARG A 22 34.68 31.18 -1.87
C ARG A 22 33.30 30.99 -2.50
N LYS A 23 32.91 31.94 -3.36
CA LYS A 23 31.65 31.83 -4.12
C LYS A 23 31.79 30.76 -5.21
N CYS A 24 30.82 29.85 -5.28
CA CYS A 24 30.70 28.85 -6.34
C CYS A 24 29.30 28.90 -6.95
N THR A 25 29.20 28.94 -8.27
CA THR A 25 27.93 28.82 -9.00
C THR A 25 27.93 27.49 -9.76
N VAL A 26 26.92 26.66 -9.49
CA VAL A 26 26.70 25.36 -10.12
C VAL A 26 25.63 25.50 -11.19
N TYR A 27 26.03 25.34 -12.45
CA TYR A 27 25.12 25.34 -13.59
C TYR A 27 24.50 23.96 -13.78
N VAL A 28 23.20 23.95 -14.04
CA VAL A 28 22.41 22.73 -14.26
C VAL A 28 21.44 22.95 -15.42
N PRO A 29 21.07 21.89 -16.15
CA PRO A 29 20.07 22.01 -17.21
C PRO A 29 18.72 22.50 -16.68
N VAL A 30 17.93 23.17 -17.51
CA VAL A 30 16.58 23.65 -17.13
C VAL A 30 15.61 22.51 -16.79
N ASN A 31 15.89 21.30 -17.29
CA ASN A 31 15.13 20.07 -17.02
C ASN A 31 15.80 19.16 -15.98
N ALA A 32 16.75 19.67 -15.19
CA ALA A 32 17.38 18.90 -14.12
C ALA A 32 16.34 18.42 -13.11
N SER A 33 16.48 17.18 -12.62
CA SER A 33 15.50 16.60 -11.70
C SER A 33 15.43 17.38 -10.38
N GLU A 34 14.21 17.56 -9.88
CA GLU A 34 13.97 18.36 -8.67
C GLU A 34 14.73 17.83 -7.46
N LEU A 35 14.86 16.50 -7.32
CA LEU A 35 15.62 15.88 -6.23
C LEU A 35 17.11 16.26 -6.25
N LYS A 36 17.72 16.30 -7.44
CA LYS A 36 19.12 16.69 -7.62
C LYS A 36 19.34 18.17 -7.33
N LEU A 37 18.41 19.02 -7.77
CA LEU A 37 18.39 20.44 -7.43
C LEU A 37 18.26 20.68 -5.93
N ARG A 38 17.32 19.99 -5.27
CA ARG A 38 17.11 20.08 -3.82
C ARG A 38 18.37 19.69 -3.05
N ARG A 39 19.12 18.68 -3.46
CA ARG A 39 20.39 18.32 -2.80
C ARG A 39 21.44 19.43 -2.89
N LEU A 40 21.60 20.04 -4.07
CA LEU A 40 22.50 21.18 -4.24
C LEU A 40 22.08 22.38 -3.38
N ILE A 41 20.79 22.71 -3.37
CA ILE A 41 20.21 23.79 -2.57
C ILE A 41 20.39 23.54 -1.07
N ASN A 42 20.08 22.32 -0.60
CA ASN A 42 20.27 21.91 0.80
C ASN A 42 21.75 21.92 1.21
N GLY A 43 22.65 21.64 0.26
CA GLY A 43 24.09 21.80 0.41
C GLY A 43 24.55 23.26 0.28
N ASN A 44 23.65 24.25 0.37
CA ASN A 44 23.92 25.69 0.25
C ASN A 44 24.65 26.10 -1.06
N ALA A 45 24.51 25.32 -2.13
CA ALA A 45 25.07 25.67 -3.43
C ALA A 45 24.30 26.84 -4.07
N CYS A 46 25.01 27.76 -4.70
CA CYS A 46 24.37 28.74 -5.60
C CYS A 46 24.14 28.05 -6.95
N VAL A 47 22.90 27.68 -7.22
CA VAL A 47 22.53 26.93 -8.43
C VAL A 47 21.93 27.87 -9.47
N GLU A 48 22.39 27.78 -10.72
CA GLU A 48 21.77 28.44 -11.87
C GLU A 48 21.30 27.43 -12.91
N ALA A 49 19.99 27.41 -13.18
CA ALA A 49 19.40 26.57 -14.21
C ALA A 49 19.52 27.25 -15.58
N ALA A 50 20.38 26.73 -16.46
CA ALA A 50 20.59 27.27 -17.79
C ALA A 50 21.11 26.21 -18.76
N GLY A 51 20.61 26.22 -20.00
CA GLY A 51 20.94 25.22 -21.03
C GLY A 51 19.94 24.07 -21.07
N LYS A 52 19.76 23.48 -22.25
CA LYS A 52 18.81 22.36 -22.50
C LYS A 52 19.33 21.00 -22.04
N ASP A 53 20.64 20.88 -21.93
CA ASP A 53 21.37 19.68 -21.52
C ASP A 53 22.65 20.09 -20.77
N LEU A 54 23.36 19.09 -20.22
CA LEU A 54 24.55 19.34 -19.41
C LEU A 54 25.69 19.95 -20.22
N TYR A 55 25.78 19.63 -21.51
CA TYR A 55 26.79 20.20 -22.40
C TYR A 55 26.58 21.70 -22.58
N GLU A 56 25.35 22.13 -22.90
CA GLU A 56 25.01 23.55 -23.02
C GLU A 56 25.17 24.29 -21.68
N SER A 57 24.77 23.65 -20.57
CA SER A 57 24.99 24.19 -19.22
C SER A 57 26.47 24.46 -18.94
N SER A 58 27.34 23.54 -19.37
CA SER A 58 28.80 23.65 -19.24
C SER A 58 29.35 24.80 -20.08
N GLU A 59 28.90 24.95 -21.32
CA GLU A 59 29.30 26.07 -22.19
C GLU A 59 28.90 27.43 -21.63
N ILE A 60 27.69 27.52 -21.05
CA ILE A 60 27.21 28.73 -20.37
C ILE A 60 28.08 29.03 -19.15
N ALA A 61 28.35 28.03 -18.31
CA ALA A 61 29.21 28.17 -17.13
C ALA A 61 30.62 28.66 -17.49
N LYS A 62 31.23 28.11 -18.55
CA LYS A 62 32.54 28.54 -19.06
C LYS A 62 32.51 29.98 -19.58
N ARG A 63 31.46 30.37 -20.29
CA ARG A 63 31.31 31.75 -20.79
C ARG A 63 31.15 32.74 -19.64
N GLN A 64 30.36 32.39 -18.63
CA GLN A 64 30.16 33.23 -17.45
C GLN A 64 31.45 33.35 -16.64
N ALA A 65 32.17 32.24 -16.42
CA ALA A 65 33.48 32.25 -15.77
C ALA A 65 34.44 33.24 -16.44
N ARG A 66 34.57 33.18 -17.78
CA ARG A 66 35.38 34.12 -18.56
C ARG A 66 34.92 35.58 -18.39
N LYS A 67 33.60 35.83 -18.47
CA LYS A 67 33.02 37.18 -18.39
C LYS A 67 33.32 37.87 -17.05
N VAL A 68 33.33 37.13 -15.95
CA VAL A 68 33.53 37.71 -14.60
C VAL A 68 34.93 37.49 -14.04
N GLY A 69 35.87 36.96 -14.85
CA GLY A 69 37.23 36.64 -14.40
C GLY A 69 37.30 35.49 -13.37
N GLY A 70 36.33 34.57 -13.40
CA GLY A 70 36.32 33.36 -12.58
C GLY A 70 36.94 32.15 -13.28
N ILE A 71 37.03 31.04 -12.53
CA ILE A 71 37.56 29.76 -13.02
C ILE A 71 36.42 28.76 -13.15
N PHE A 72 36.37 28.08 -14.30
CA PHE A 72 35.52 26.92 -14.52
C PHE A 72 36.25 25.64 -14.12
N ILE A 73 35.63 24.85 -13.24
CA ILE A 73 36.14 23.58 -12.74
C ILE A 73 35.39 22.47 -13.48
N SER A 74 36.07 21.85 -14.45
CA SER A 74 35.54 20.74 -15.22
C SER A 74 35.25 19.53 -14.31
N PRO A 75 34.14 18.80 -14.53
CA PRO A 75 33.85 17.57 -13.81
C PRO A 75 34.83 16.42 -14.08
N PHE A 76 35.62 16.49 -15.15
CA PHE A 76 36.46 15.35 -15.55
C PHE A 76 37.77 15.71 -16.26
N SER A 77 37.84 16.82 -16.99
CA SER A 77 39.00 17.13 -17.86
C SER A 77 40.06 18.05 -17.23
N HIS A 78 39.87 18.50 -15.99
CA HIS A 78 40.89 19.32 -15.32
C HIS A 78 42.02 18.44 -14.75
N PRO A 79 43.31 18.75 -14.98
CA PRO A 79 44.44 17.94 -14.49
C PRO A 79 44.40 17.65 -12.99
N ASP A 80 44.06 18.64 -12.16
CA ASP A 80 43.98 18.43 -10.70
C ASP A 80 42.76 17.60 -10.28
N VAL A 81 41.66 17.64 -11.07
CA VAL A 81 40.53 16.73 -10.85
C VAL A 81 40.97 15.29 -11.16
N ILE A 82 41.68 15.07 -12.27
CA ILE A 82 42.21 13.76 -12.66
C ILE A 82 43.16 13.21 -11.59
N LYS A 83 44.10 14.04 -11.10
CA LYS A 83 45.01 13.65 -10.00
C LYS A 83 44.23 13.30 -8.73
N GLY A 84 43.21 14.09 -8.39
CA GLY A 84 42.32 13.81 -7.27
C GLY A 84 41.62 12.46 -7.41
N GLN A 85 41.12 12.11 -8.60
CA GLN A 85 40.55 10.78 -8.82
C GLN A 85 41.59 9.66 -8.73
N GLY A 86 42.86 9.95 -9.02
CA GLY A 86 43.96 9.01 -8.88
C GLY A 86 44.25 8.61 -7.43
N THR A 87 43.89 9.43 -6.43
CA THR A 87 44.10 9.05 -5.02
C THR A 87 43.32 7.81 -4.66
N LEU A 88 42.10 7.66 -5.21
CA LEU A 88 41.30 6.43 -5.07
C LEU A 88 42.06 5.21 -5.59
N GLY A 89 42.77 5.34 -6.72
CA GLY A 89 43.58 4.25 -7.27
C GLY A 89 44.76 3.88 -6.37
N MET A 90 45.36 4.86 -5.67
CA MET A 90 46.41 4.60 -4.70
C MET A 90 45.86 3.88 -3.46
N GLU A 91 44.76 4.37 -2.90
CA GLU A 91 44.05 3.76 -1.76
C GLU A 91 43.69 2.30 -2.07
N MET A 92 43.16 2.03 -3.27
CA MET A 92 42.82 0.67 -3.73
C MET A 92 44.02 -0.28 -3.75
N LEU A 93 45.20 0.20 -4.17
CA LEU A 93 46.42 -0.62 -4.21
C LEU A 93 47.08 -0.76 -2.84
N GLU A 94 46.98 0.25 -1.99
CA GLU A 94 47.50 0.23 -0.61
C GLU A 94 46.68 -0.71 0.29
N GLU A 95 45.35 -0.77 0.09
CA GLU A 95 44.44 -1.66 0.82
C GLU A 95 44.33 -3.07 0.19
N ALA A 96 44.96 -3.30 -0.97
CA ALA A 96 44.88 -4.56 -1.69
C ALA A 96 45.51 -5.73 -0.91
N ALA A 97 44.69 -6.72 -0.56
CA ALA A 97 45.17 -7.98 0.01
C ALA A 97 45.68 -8.97 -1.05
N VAL A 98 45.36 -8.72 -2.33
CA VAL A 98 45.66 -9.58 -3.47
C VAL A 98 46.01 -8.74 -4.69
N ALA A 99 46.78 -9.31 -5.62
CA ALA A 99 46.92 -8.73 -6.95
C ALA A 99 45.58 -8.84 -7.71
N PHE A 100 45.24 -7.82 -8.50
CA PHE A 100 44.02 -7.79 -9.30
C PHE A 100 44.34 -8.05 -10.77
N GLU A 101 43.65 -9.00 -11.37
CA GLU A 101 43.71 -9.23 -12.82
C GLU A 101 42.83 -8.25 -13.58
N ASN A 102 41.74 -7.76 -12.97
CA ASN A 102 40.79 -6.86 -13.62
C ASN A 102 40.41 -5.67 -12.73
N LEU A 103 40.24 -4.52 -13.36
CA LEU A 103 39.65 -3.31 -12.80
C LEU A 103 38.45 -2.92 -13.67
N ILE A 104 37.25 -2.98 -13.09
CA ILE A 104 36.01 -2.58 -13.77
C ILE A 104 35.61 -1.17 -13.31
N ILE A 105 35.65 -0.22 -14.24
CA ILE A 105 35.55 1.21 -13.94
C ILE A 105 34.43 1.87 -14.76
N PRO A 106 33.54 2.67 -14.13
CA PRO A 106 32.44 3.29 -14.87
C PRO A 106 32.97 4.44 -15.72
N PHE A 107 32.46 4.54 -16.96
CA PHE A 107 32.99 5.42 -17.97
C PHE A 107 31.95 6.41 -18.50
N GLY A 108 31.99 7.62 -17.94
CA GLY A 108 31.22 8.79 -18.39
C GLY A 108 32.11 9.82 -19.09
N GLY A 109 32.58 10.82 -18.32
CA GLY A 109 33.50 11.85 -18.80
C GLY A 109 34.98 11.41 -18.90
N GLY A 110 35.35 10.29 -18.27
CA GLY A 110 36.70 9.73 -18.32
C GLY A 110 37.69 10.24 -17.27
N GLY A 111 37.32 11.21 -16.42
CA GLY A 111 38.21 11.75 -15.38
C GLY A 111 38.59 10.73 -14.30
N LEU A 112 37.62 9.92 -13.84
CA LEU A 112 37.85 8.82 -12.91
C LEU A 112 38.79 7.77 -13.51
N LEU A 113 38.52 7.37 -14.76
CA LEU A 113 39.34 6.41 -15.48
C LEU A 113 40.75 6.93 -15.74
N ALA A 114 40.90 8.20 -16.12
CA ALA A 114 42.21 8.82 -16.30
C ALA A 114 43.04 8.76 -15.01
N GLY A 115 42.46 9.15 -13.87
CA GLY A 115 43.16 9.18 -12.59
C GLY A 115 43.54 7.79 -12.10
N VAL A 116 42.53 6.93 -11.91
CA VAL A 116 42.73 5.57 -11.40
C VAL A 116 43.54 4.73 -12.39
N GLY A 117 43.24 4.82 -13.68
CA GLY A 117 43.93 4.05 -14.71
C GLY A 117 45.41 4.42 -14.85
N ALA A 118 45.78 5.69 -14.67
CA ALA A 118 47.18 6.10 -14.65
C ALA A 118 47.96 5.50 -13.47
N VAL A 119 47.33 5.45 -12.29
CA VAL A 119 47.92 4.80 -11.10
C VAL A 119 48.10 3.31 -11.35
N PHE A 120 47.07 2.62 -11.86
CA PHE A 120 47.18 1.20 -12.18
C PHE A 120 48.23 0.92 -13.25
N ARG A 121 48.33 1.71 -14.32
CA ARG A 121 49.40 1.52 -15.32
C ARG A 121 50.80 1.73 -14.78
N THR A 122 50.95 2.52 -13.71
CA THR A 122 52.24 2.77 -13.08
C THR A 122 52.60 1.68 -12.06
N HIS A 123 51.64 1.26 -11.25
CA HIS A 123 51.89 0.42 -10.07
C HIS A 123 51.41 -1.04 -10.19
N SER A 124 50.46 -1.32 -11.09
CA SER A 124 49.90 -2.65 -11.37
C SER A 124 49.67 -2.81 -12.89
N PRO A 125 50.74 -2.75 -13.71
CA PRO A 125 50.60 -2.60 -15.17
C PRO A 125 49.86 -3.76 -15.85
N ASP A 126 49.91 -4.94 -15.22
CA ASP A 126 49.29 -6.18 -15.72
C ASP A 126 47.78 -6.26 -15.45
N THR A 127 47.22 -5.39 -14.61
CA THR A 127 45.77 -5.33 -14.37
C THR A 127 45.05 -4.84 -15.63
N LYS A 128 44.05 -5.61 -16.09
CA LYS A 128 43.20 -5.23 -17.21
C LYS A 128 42.15 -4.21 -16.80
N ILE A 129 42.07 -3.09 -17.49
CA ILE A 129 41.11 -2.01 -17.22
C ILE A 129 39.94 -2.14 -18.20
N ILE A 130 38.77 -2.45 -17.65
CA ILE A 130 37.52 -2.64 -18.37
C ILE A 130 36.63 -1.41 -18.14
N ALA A 131 36.43 -0.61 -19.19
CA ALA A 131 35.59 0.58 -19.14
C ALA A 131 34.12 0.22 -19.37
N VAL A 132 33.25 0.51 -18.40
CA VAL A 132 31.82 0.16 -18.51
C VAL A 132 30.97 1.40 -18.75
N HIS A 133 30.09 1.35 -19.74
CA HIS A 133 29.17 2.44 -20.02
C HIS A 133 27.77 1.94 -20.43
N PRO A 134 26.74 2.78 -20.30
CA PRO A 134 25.39 2.44 -20.79
C PRO A 134 25.39 2.14 -22.29
N GLU A 135 24.70 1.07 -22.66
CA GLU A 135 24.40 0.72 -24.06
C GLU A 135 23.58 1.82 -24.74
N ALA A 136 22.74 2.51 -23.97
CA ALA A 136 21.94 3.65 -24.44
C ALA A 136 22.78 4.75 -25.11
N PHE A 137 24.07 4.89 -24.80
CA PHE A 137 24.93 5.88 -25.45
C PHE A 137 25.29 5.54 -26.90
N ASN A 138 25.06 4.30 -27.36
CA ASN A 138 25.39 3.82 -28.70
C ASN A 138 26.82 4.22 -29.14
N ARG A 139 27.75 4.03 -28.20
CA ARG A 139 29.17 4.32 -28.38
C ARG A 139 29.85 3.06 -28.92
N ASN A 140 30.69 3.25 -29.93
CA ASN A 140 31.56 2.21 -30.46
C ASN A 140 32.99 2.70 -30.36
N PHE A 141 33.76 2.18 -29.41
CA PHE A 141 35.14 2.64 -29.20
C PHE A 141 36.08 2.17 -30.29
N LYS A 142 35.70 1.17 -31.11
CA LYS A 142 36.46 0.75 -32.29
C LYS A 142 36.56 1.83 -33.37
N ASP A 143 35.58 2.74 -33.42
CA ASP A 143 35.58 3.88 -34.35
C ASP A 143 36.40 5.08 -33.81
N GLY A 144 37.08 4.89 -32.68
CA GLY A 144 37.87 5.90 -31.98
C GLY A 144 37.12 6.56 -30.82
N LEU A 145 37.77 6.62 -29.65
CA LEU A 145 37.20 7.11 -28.40
C LEU A 145 36.65 8.55 -28.52
N SER A 146 37.34 9.42 -29.26
CA SER A 146 36.93 10.81 -29.48
C SER A 146 35.67 10.95 -30.32
N ALA A 147 35.51 10.13 -31.36
CA ALA A 147 34.30 10.12 -32.17
C ALA A 147 33.10 9.58 -31.38
N ALA A 148 33.32 8.55 -30.56
CA ALA A 148 32.28 7.97 -29.71
C ALA A 148 31.77 8.96 -28.64
N LEU A 149 32.67 9.70 -27.99
CA LEU A 149 32.35 10.57 -26.86
C LEU A 149 31.80 11.96 -27.24
N ARG A 150 31.94 12.36 -28.50
CA ARG A 150 31.29 13.57 -29.04
C ARG A 150 29.82 13.35 -29.43
N LYS A 151 29.36 12.09 -29.54
CA LYS A 151 27.95 11.78 -29.81
C LYS A 151 27.09 12.24 -28.63
N GLY A 152 25.86 12.64 -28.94
CA GLY A 152 24.85 12.94 -27.91
C GLY A 152 24.60 11.73 -27.02
N VAL A 153 24.22 12.01 -25.77
CA VAL A 153 23.85 10.98 -24.79
C VAL A 153 22.34 10.85 -24.72
N TYR A 154 21.87 9.63 -24.46
CA TYR A 154 20.46 9.33 -24.28
C TYR A 154 20.14 9.18 -22.78
N PRO A 155 18.87 9.36 -22.37
CA PRO A 155 18.44 9.09 -21.00
C PRO A 155 18.77 7.66 -20.56
N THR A 156 19.29 7.53 -19.33
CA THR A 156 19.73 6.27 -18.73
C THR A 156 19.58 6.36 -17.21
N VAL A 157 19.38 5.23 -16.52
CA VAL A 157 19.43 5.10 -15.06
C VAL A 157 20.81 5.47 -14.52
N ALA A 158 21.88 5.27 -15.31
CA ALA A 158 23.23 5.74 -15.00
C ALA A 158 23.48 7.17 -15.49
N ASP A 159 22.59 8.10 -15.16
CA ASP A 159 22.60 9.47 -15.68
C ASP A 159 23.86 10.29 -15.29
N GLY A 160 24.57 9.90 -14.23
CA GLY A 160 25.88 10.43 -13.87
C GLY A 160 26.97 10.20 -14.93
N LEU A 161 26.76 9.26 -15.85
CA LEU A 161 27.67 8.97 -16.95
C LEU A 161 27.28 9.66 -18.26
N ALA A 162 26.12 10.34 -18.31
CA ALA A 162 25.59 11.00 -19.50
C ALA A 162 26.33 12.32 -19.80
N VAL A 163 27.60 12.19 -20.16
CA VAL A 163 28.52 13.29 -20.48
C VAL A 163 28.83 13.28 -21.97
N GLN A 164 28.69 14.43 -22.62
CA GLN A 164 29.13 14.65 -24.00
C GLN A 164 30.42 15.50 -24.00
N HIS A 165 31.45 15.03 -24.70
CA HIS A 165 32.74 15.72 -24.78
C HIS A 165 32.72 16.87 -25.78
N GLY A 166 33.37 17.96 -25.42
CA GLY A 166 33.67 19.08 -26.31
C GLY A 166 34.95 18.87 -27.12
N VAL A 167 35.31 19.86 -27.94
CA VAL A 167 36.57 19.85 -28.70
C VAL A 167 37.78 19.96 -27.77
N GLU A 168 37.65 20.72 -26.69
CA GLU A 168 38.70 20.96 -25.68
C GLU A 168 39.05 19.74 -24.83
N ASP A 169 38.18 18.72 -24.78
CA ASP A 169 38.45 17.50 -24.02
C ASP A 169 39.32 16.49 -24.80
N ALA A 170 39.80 16.85 -25.99
CA ALA A 170 40.59 15.96 -26.85
C ALA A 170 41.88 15.44 -26.19
N GLU A 171 42.55 16.26 -25.38
CA GLU A 171 43.78 15.86 -24.68
C GLU A 171 43.52 14.76 -23.64
N LEU A 172 42.42 14.89 -22.87
CA LEU A 172 41.99 13.84 -21.94
C LEU A 172 41.76 12.52 -22.68
N LEU A 173 41.14 12.58 -23.86
CA LEU A 173 40.81 11.37 -24.63
C LEU A 173 42.05 10.67 -25.17
N GLN A 174 43.06 11.44 -25.59
CA GLN A 174 44.36 10.89 -25.96
C GLN A 174 45.07 10.23 -24.78
N PHE A 175 44.91 10.80 -23.58
CA PHE A 175 45.45 10.22 -22.35
C PHE A 175 44.72 8.95 -21.89
N VAL A 176 43.40 8.93 -22.01
CA VAL A 176 42.55 7.81 -21.55
C VAL A 176 42.58 6.61 -22.49
N SER A 177 42.62 6.84 -23.81
CA SER A 177 42.54 5.78 -24.81
C SER A 177 43.55 4.63 -24.61
N PRO A 178 44.85 4.87 -24.30
CA PRO A 178 45.81 3.78 -24.07
C PRO A 178 45.65 3.10 -22.70
N LEU A 179 44.81 3.63 -21.80
CA LEU A 179 44.57 3.02 -20.49
C LEU A 179 43.51 1.92 -20.57
N ILE A 180 42.62 1.94 -21.56
CA ILE A 180 41.49 1.00 -21.67
C ILE A 180 41.93 -0.24 -22.44
N ASP A 181 41.82 -1.43 -21.81
CA ASP A 181 42.06 -2.71 -22.51
C ASP A 181 40.83 -3.19 -23.25
N SER A 182 39.65 -3.00 -22.65
CA SER A 182 38.36 -3.34 -23.24
C SER A 182 37.24 -2.46 -22.71
N ASP A 183 36.15 -2.38 -23.47
CA ASP A 183 34.93 -1.69 -23.07
C ASP A 183 33.73 -2.65 -23.01
N ARG A 184 32.79 -2.33 -22.12
CA ARG A 184 31.54 -3.07 -21.97
C ARG A 184 30.36 -2.10 -21.97
N ALA A 185 29.57 -2.18 -23.03
CA ALA A 185 28.23 -1.62 -23.05
C ALA A 185 27.29 -2.50 -22.22
N VAL A 186 26.54 -1.92 -21.29
CA VAL A 186 25.55 -2.62 -20.47
C VAL A 186 24.18 -1.98 -20.59
N SER A 187 23.16 -2.81 -20.68
CA SER A 187 21.77 -2.41 -20.83
C SER A 187 21.21 -1.79 -19.54
N GLU A 188 20.14 -1.01 -19.66
CA GLU A 188 19.44 -0.43 -18.50
C GLU A 188 19.03 -1.49 -17.49
N LYS A 189 18.61 -2.66 -17.97
CA LYS A 189 18.18 -3.77 -17.12
C LYS A 189 19.34 -4.34 -16.29
N GLU A 190 20.52 -4.47 -16.89
CA GLU A 190 21.71 -4.94 -16.17
C GLU A 190 22.17 -3.93 -15.11
N ILE A 191 22.04 -2.63 -15.39
CA ILE A 191 22.31 -1.56 -14.43
C ILE A 191 21.32 -1.64 -13.25
N GLU A 192 20.02 -1.78 -13.54
CA GLU A 192 18.98 -1.94 -12.52
C GLU A 192 19.22 -3.19 -11.65
N CYS A 193 19.61 -4.32 -12.26
CA CYS A 193 19.98 -5.52 -11.51
C CYS A 193 21.20 -5.28 -10.60
N ALA A 194 22.22 -4.57 -11.09
CA ALA A 194 23.37 -4.24 -10.27
C ALA A 194 23.02 -3.38 -9.04
N ILE A 195 22.10 -2.42 -9.18
CA ILE A 195 21.59 -1.62 -8.07
C ILE A 195 20.90 -2.52 -7.03
N VAL A 196 20.00 -3.41 -7.49
CA VAL A 196 19.25 -4.31 -6.61
C VAL A 196 20.18 -5.33 -5.93
N ALA A 197 21.17 -5.86 -6.64
CA ALA A 197 22.14 -6.80 -6.10
C ALA A 197 22.97 -6.17 -4.96
N LEU A 198 23.47 -4.94 -5.15
CA LEU A 198 24.19 -4.20 -4.10
C LEU A 198 23.29 -3.93 -2.88
N LEU A 199 22.02 -3.58 -3.13
CA LEU A 199 21.09 -3.28 -2.06
C LEU A 199 20.72 -4.53 -1.24
N HIS A 200 20.38 -5.64 -1.90
CA HIS A 200 19.91 -6.85 -1.22
C HIS A 200 21.03 -7.66 -0.58
N ASN A 201 22.21 -7.75 -1.21
CA ASN A 201 23.28 -8.60 -0.72
C ASN A 201 24.25 -7.87 0.21
N GLU A 202 24.56 -6.62 -0.09
CA GLU A 202 25.57 -5.84 0.64
C GLU A 202 24.96 -4.73 1.51
N GLY A 203 23.65 -4.47 1.38
CA GLY A 203 23.00 -3.32 2.03
C GLY A 203 23.47 -1.97 1.49
N ILE A 204 24.14 -1.95 0.34
CA ILE A 204 24.71 -0.74 -0.26
C ILE A 204 23.70 -0.13 -1.23
N LEU A 205 23.25 1.08 -0.93
CA LEU A 205 22.41 1.85 -1.84
C LEU A 205 23.27 2.58 -2.87
N ALA A 206 23.35 2.04 -4.09
CA ALA A 206 24.07 2.64 -5.22
C ALA A 206 23.13 3.36 -6.21
N GLU A 207 23.61 4.42 -6.86
CA GLU A 207 22.96 4.97 -8.05
C GLU A 207 23.37 4.24 -9.32
N GLY A 208 22.72 4.48 -10.47
CA GLY A 208 23.03 3.75 -11.70
C GLY A 208 24.50 3.86 -12.12
N ALA A 209 25.08 5.07 -12.07
CA ALA A 209 26.51 5.27 -12.34
C ALA A 209 27.42 4.61 -11.28
N GLY A 210 26.91 4.44 -10.06
CA GLY A 210 27.59 3.75 -8.97
C GLY A 210 27.58 2.24 -9.12
N ALA A 211 26.47 1.66 -9.57
CA ALA A 211 26.28 0.22 -9.65
C ALA A 211 26.79 -0.39 -10.97
N ILE A 212 26.88 0.39 -12.04
CA ILE A 212 27.13 -0.11 -13.39
C ILE A 212 28.38 -0.99 -13.54
N SER A 213 29.45 -0.75 -12.77
CA SER A 213 30.65 -1.59 -12.82
C SER A 213 30.44 -3.02 -12.31
N LEU A 214 29.39 -3.27 -11.53
CA LEU A 214 29.03 -4.61 -11.08
C LEU A 214 28.26 -5.38 -12.17
N ALA A 215 27.58 -4.68 -13.08
CA ALA A 215 26.72 -5.28 -14.08
C ALA A 215 27.41 -6.36 -14.95
N PRO A 216 28.65 -6.18 -15.46
CA PRO A 216 29.34 -7.21 -16.22
C PRO A 216 29.53 -8.52 -15.45
N LEU A 217 29.76 -8.46 -14.13
CA LEU A 217 29.94 -9.64 -13.29
C LEU A 217 28.62 -10.38 -13.03
N ILE A 218 27.52 -9.65 -12.93
CA ILE A 218 26.17 -10.25 -12.77
C ILE A 218 25.70 -10.91 -14.07
N SER A 219 26.10 -10.37 -15.22
CA SER A 219 25.79 -10.96 -16.52
C SER A 219 26.70 -12.14 -16.87
N ASP A 220 27.94 -12.18 -16.36
CA ASP A 220 28.92 -13.25 -16.56
C ASP A 220 29.16 -14.10 -15.29
N LEU A 221 28.08 -14.57 -14.64
CA LEU A 221 28.20 -15.39 -13.42
C LEU A 221 28.97 -16.72 -13.63
N GLY A 222 29.14 -17.15 -14.88
CA GLY A 222 29.94 -18.33 -15.23
C GLY A 222 31.44 -18.07 -15.32
N GLY A 223 31.88 -16.80 -15.23
CA GLY A 223 33.28 -16.40 -15.37
C GLY A 223 33.84 -16.76 -16.74
N SER A 224 33.04 -16.64 -17.80
CA SER A 224 33.46 -16.97 -19.17
C SER A 224 34.29 -15.85 -19.81
N ASP A 225 34.00 -14.59 -19.47
CA ASP A 225 34.63 -13.39 -20.01
C ASP A 225 35.55 -12.70 -18.98
N ILE A 226 35.15 -12.66 -17.70
CA ILE A 226 35.91 -12.01 -16.62
C ILE A 226 36.33 -13.05 -15.58
N GLN A 227 37.64 -13.27 -15.45
CA GLN A 227 38.23 -14.27 -14.56
C GLN A 227 39.31 -13.65 -13.67
N GLY A 228 39.47 -14.18 -12.46
CA GLY A 228 40.46 -13.74 -11.49
C GLY A 228 39.92 -12.69 -10.50
N ASN A 229 40.80 -12.25 -9.62
CA ASN A 229 40.55 -11.18 -8.65
C ASN A 229 40.21 -9.90 -9.40
N THR A 230 39.00 -9.41 -9.15
CA THR A 230 38.42 -8.30 -9.88
C THR A 230 38.06 -7.18 -8.92
N LEU A 231 38.55 -5.98 -9.20
CA LEU A 231 38.18 -4.78 -8.49
C LEU A 231 36.99 -4.09 -9.20
N VAL A 232 35.98 -3.73 -8.43
CA VAL A 232 34.77 -3.03 -8.92
C VAL A 232 34.61 -1.72 -8.17
N ILE A 233 34.43 -0.62 -8.90
CA ILE A 233 34.23 0.70 -8.30
C ILE A 233 32.74 1.00 -8.14
N ILE A 234 32.30 1.18 -6.89
CA ILE A 234 30.97 1.71 -6.57
C ILE A 234 31.05 3.23 -6.44
N SER A 235 30.78 3.94 -7.54
CA SER A 235 31.14 5.37 -7.68
C SER A 235 30.18 6.38 -7.03
N GLY A 236 29.00 5.95 -6.56
CA GLY A 236 28.03 6.85 -5.93
C GLY A 236 26.71 6.20 -5.51
N GLY A 237 26.00 6.86 -4.60
CA GLY A 237 24.74 6.38 -4.00
C GLY A 237 23.56 7.36 -4.12
N ASN A 238 23.69 8.38 -4.98
CA ASN A 238 22.77 9.51 -5.05
C ASN A 238 21.49 9.24 -5.88
N ILE A 239 20.83 8.13 -5.61
CA ILE A 239 19.58 7.71 -6.26
C ILE A 239 18.32 8.29 -5.60
N SER A 240 17.21 8.39 -6.36
CA SER A 240 15.88 8.79 -5.86
C SER A 240 15.04 7.59 -5.41
N THR A 241 14.14 7.75 -4.45
CA THR A 241 13.24 6.65 -4.02
C THR A 241 12.41 6.10 -5.18
N SER A 242 11.92 6.95 -6.08
CA SER A 242 11.21 6.53 -7.28
C SER A 242 12.08 5.69 -8.22
N SER A 243 13.36 6.05 -8.38
CA SER A 243 14.31 5.27 -9.19
C SER A 243 14.62 3.92 -8.54
N VAL A 244 14.78 3.87 -7.22
CA VAL A 244 14.96 2.61 -6.47
C VAL A 244 13.74 1.71 -6.64
N MET A 245 12.54 2.24 -6.45
CA MET A 245 11.29 1.48 -6.63
C MET A 245 11.15 0.94 -8.06
N LYS A 246 11.56 1.72 -9.06
CA LYS A 246 11.61 1.26 -10.45
C LYS A 246 12.57 0.08 -10.63
N CYS A 247 13.79 0.17 -10.06
CA CYS A 247 14.77 -0.92 -10.13
C CYS A 247 14.29 -2.18 -9.40
N LEU A 248 13.61 -2.04 -8.26
CA LEU A 248 13.03 -3.16 -7.50
C LEU A 248 11.89 -3.87 -8.24
N ALA A 249 11.24 -3.20 -9.19
CA ALA A 249 10.21 -3.78 -10.05
C ALA A 249 10.79 -4.49 -11.28
N THR A 250 12.10 -4.42 -11.51
CA THR A 250 12.75 -5.01 -12.68
C THR A 250 12.76 -6.54 -12.58
N HIS A 251 12.01 -7.21 -13.45
CA HIS A 251 11.94 -8.66 -13.50
C HIS A 251 13.17 -9.28 -14.19
N GLU A 252 14.00 -10.02 -13.45
CA GLU A 252 15.13 -10.75 -14.04
C GLU A 252 14.71 -12.16 -14.51
N CYS A 253 14.98 -12.46 -15.79
CA CYS A 253 14.58 -13.72 -16.42
C CYS A 253 15.70 -14.77 -16.33
N ASN A 254 16.94 -14.35 -16.13
CA ASN A 254 18.07 -15.26 -15.96
C ASN A 254 18.04 -15.89 -14.56
N SER A 255 17.93 -17.23 -14.50
CA SER A 255 17.82 -17.97 -13.25
C SER A 255 19.00 -17.81 -12.29
N ASN A 256 20.20 -17.52 -12.83
CA ASN A 256 21.40 -17.33 -12.00
C ASN A 256 21.44 -15.91 -11.42
N SER A 257 21.12 -14.90 -12.23
CA SER A 257 21.05 -13.50 -11.77
C SER A 257 19.86 -13.29 -10.84
N ALA A 258 18.72 -13.96 -11.06
CA ALA A 258 17.58 -13.97 -10.15
C ALA A 258 17.91 -14.52 -8.75
N LYS A 259 18.74 -15.57 -8.65
CA LYS A 259 19.25 -16.07 -7.37
C LYS A 259 20.10 -15.02 -6.64
N LEU A 260 20.94 -14.30 -7.38
CA LEU A 260 21.79 -13.24 -6.84
C LEU A 260 20.98 -12.04 -6.35
N LEU A 261 19.82 -11.78 -6.94
CA LEU A 261 18.94 -10.66 -6.58
C LEU A 261 18.00 -10.96 -5.40
N GLY A 262 18.14 -12.13 -4.75
CA GLY A 262 17.20 -12.59 -3.73
C GLY A 262 15.84 -13.04 -4.29
N HIS A 263 15.67 -13.05 -5.62
CA HIS A 263 14.50 -13.58 -6.30
C HIS A 263 14.59 -15.11 -6.43
N GLN A 264 14.71 -15.83 -5.31
CA GLN A 264 14.21 -17.20 -5.31
C GLN A 264 12.69 -17.14 -5.25
N SER A 265 12.05 -17.57 -6.33
CA SER A 265 11.02 -18.57 -6.14
C SER A 265 11.71 -19.71 -5.39
N VAL A 266 11.43 -19.88 -4.10
CA VAL A 266 11.68 -21.15 -3.45
C VAL A 266 10.99 -22.18 -4.34
N LYS A 267 11.75 -23.00 -5.06
CA LYS A 267 11.20 -24.20 -5.67
C LYS A 267 10.51 -24.91 -4.52
N ARG A 268 9.18 -24.95 -4.57
CA ARG A 268 8.37 -25.45 -3.46
C ARG A 268 8.89 -26.83 -3.10
N VAL A 269 9.28 -26.99 -1.84
CA VAL A 269 9.47 -28.31 -1.21
C VAL A 269 8.24 -29.21 -1.43
N ALA A 270 7.07 -28.61 -1.70
CA ALA A 270 5.82 -29.30 -2.06
C ALA A 270 5.85 -30.14 -3.35
N GLU A 271 6.88 -30.03 -4.20
CA GLU A 271 7.05 -30.94 -5.35
C GLU A 271 7.92 -32.17 -5.06
N MET A 272 8.70 -32.18 -3.96
CA MET A 272 9.46 -33.37 -3.51
C MET A 272 8.70 -34.21 -2.48
N GLU A 273 7.69 -33.67 -1.81
CA GLU A 273 6.98 -34.36 -0.70
C GLU A 273 5.77 -35.23 -1.15
N ARG A 274 5.48 -35.36 -2.44
CA ARG A 274 4.32 -36.16 -2.91
C ARG A 274 4.52 -37.68 -2.94
N GLU A 275 5.72 -38.18 -2.67
CA GLU A 275 5.98 -39.63 -2.65
C GLU A 275 6.20 -40.23 -1.26
N TYR A 276 6.15 -39.44 -0.16
CA TYR A 276 6.63 -39.93 1.14
C TYR A 276 5.64 -39.93 2.31
N ILE A 277 4.35 -39.63 2.09
CA ILE A 277 3.35 -39.72 3.16
C ILE A 277 2.21 -40.66 2.73
N VAL A 278 2.56 -41.94 2.58
CA VAL A 278 1.63 -43.06 2.75
C VAL A 278 2.26 -44.02 3.75
N SER A 279 2.17 -43.70 5.03
CA SER A 279 2.11 -44.70 6.12
C SER A 279 1.90 -44.04 7.48
N GLU A 280 0.86 -44.54 8.14
CA GLU A 280 0.61 -44.56 9.60
C GLU A 280 0.05 -43.31 10.29
N GLY A 281 -1.04 -43.54 11.04
CA GLY A 281 -1.47 -42.67 12.13
C GLY A 281 -2.93 -42.24 12.09
N SER A 282 -3.85 -43.18 12.21
CA SER A 282 -5.30 -42.98 12.31
C SER A 282 -5.72 -42.09 13.51
N LEU A 283 -6.33 -40.94 13.21
CA LEU A 283 -7.31 -40.26 14.06
C LEU A 283 -8.46 -39.82 13.16
N VAL A 284 -9.64 -40.36 13.44
CA VAL A 284 -10.86 -40.18 12.66
C VAL A 284 -11.34 -38.74 12.82
N VAL A 285 -10.99 -37.87 11.88
CA VAL A 285 -11.68 -36.60 11.67
C VAL A 285 -12.93 -36.92 10.85
N ALA A 286 -14.09 -36.80 11.49
CA ALA A 286 -15.37 -36.86 10.78
C ALA A 286 -15.36 -35.83 9.64
N SER A 287 -15.72 -36.28 8.45
CA SER A 287 -15.61 -35.53 7.20
C SER A 287 -16.39 -34.21 7.24
N ASP A 288 -15.67 -33.10 7.29
CA ASP A 288 -16.23 -31.73 7.28
C ASP A 288 -16.47 -31.27 5.83
N ARG A 289 -17.29 -32.02 5.08
CA ARG A 289 -17.70 -31.66 3.69
C ARG A 289 -18.46 -30.33 3.62
N GLU A 290 -19.02 -29.85 4.74
CA GLU A 290 -19.76 -28.58 4.78
C GLU A 290 -18.83 -27.36 4.80
N ALA A 291 -17.67 -27.42 5.44
CA ALA A 291 -16.72 -26.30 5.49
C ALA A 291 -16.09 -26.03 4.11
N GLU A 292 -15.67 -27.08 3.39
CA GLU A 292 -15.20 -26.99 2.00
C GLU A 292 -16.29 -26.46 1.05
N CYS A 293 -17.56 -26.80 1.28
CA CYS A 293 -18.68 -26.36 0.43
C CYS A 293 -19.01 -24.86 0.63
N VAL A 294 -18.69 -24.31 1.81
CA VAL A 294 -18.99 -22.92 2.19
C VAL A 294 -17.93 -21.93 1.67
N GLU A 295 -16.63 -22.23 1.77
CA GLU A 295 -15.57 -21.34 1.27
C GLU A 295 -15.49 -21.31 -0.28
N VAL A 296 -15.73 -22.46 -0.92
CA VAL A 296 -15.88 -22.58 -2.39
C VAL A 296 -17.09 -21.76 -2.89
N SER A 297 -17.97 -21.26 -2.01
CA SER A 297 -19.10 -20.42 -2.40
C SER A 297 -18.81 -18.91 -2.46
N ILE A 298 -17.89 -18.38 -1.63
CA ILE A 298 -17.69 -16.92 -1.49
C ILE A 298 -16.94 -16.35 -2.69
N TRP A 299 -15.68 -16.75 -2.87
CA TRP A 299 -14.79 -16.15 -3.88
C TRP A 299 -15.17 -16.53 -5.30
N PHE A 300 -15.70 -17.74 -5.49
CA PHE A 300 -16.28 -18.13 -6.77
C PHE A 300 -17.60 -17.40 -7.06
N GLY A 301 -18.42 -17.15 -6.02
CA GLY A 301 -19.61 -16.30 -6.15
C GLY A 301 -19.28 -14.88 -6.56
N LEU A 302 -18.28 -14.27 -5.90
CA LEU A 302 -17.75 -12.96 -6.26
C LEU A 302 -17.14 -12.96 -7.67
N SER A 303 -16.40 -14.00 -8.04
CA SER A 303 -15.84 -14.17 -9.39
C SER A 303 -16.92 -14.17 -10.46
N ARG A 304 -17.98 -14.98 -10.30
CA ARG A 304 -19.12 -15.03 -11.23
C ARG A 304 -19.82 -13.67 -11.36
N LYS A 305 -19.96 -12.95 -10.24
CA LYS A 305 -20.49 -11.57 -10.24
C LYS A 305 -19.57 -10.61 -11.02
N LEU A 306 -18.26 -10.70 -10.83
CA LEU A 306 -17.30 -9.89 -11.60
C LEU A 306 -17.35 -10.21 -13.10
N VAL A 307 -17.48 -11.47 -13.48
CA VAL A 307 -17.71 -11.88 -14.87
C VAL A 307 -18.99 -11.23 -15.42
N ALA A 308 -20.10 -11.25 -14.66
CA ALA A 308 -21.34 -10.59 -15.07
C ALA A 308 -21.18 -9.07 -15.25
N ARG A 309 -20.39 -8.41 -14.40
CA ARG A 309 -20.05 -6.97 -14.52
C ARG A 309 -19.19 -6.69 -15.76
N LEU A 310 -18.23 -7.56 -16.09
CA LEU A 310 -17.43 -7.46 -17.31
C LEU A 310 -18.28 -7.71 -18.57
N ASP A 311 -19.21 -8.64 -18.53
CA ASP A 311 -20.17 -8.88 -19.62
C ASP A 311 -21.10 -7.67 -19.82
N ALA A 312 -21.51 -7.00 -18.73
CA ALA A 312 -22.24 -5.74 -18.80
C ALA A 312 -21.38 -4.66 -19.46
N LEU A 313 -20.13 -4.51 -19.05
CA LEU A 313 -19.18 -3.58 -19.66
C LEU A 313 -19.02 -3.84 -21.16
N LEU A 314 -18.92 -5.10 -21.62
CA LEU A 314 -18.88 -5.41 -23.06
C LEU A 314 -20.12 -4.94 -23.82
N ARG A 315 -21.31 -5.01 -23.21
CA ARG A 315 -22.55 -4.50 -23.82
C ARG A 315 -22.54 -2.97 -23.86
N ASP A 316 -22.06 -2.32 -22.81
CA ASP A 316 -21.97 -0.87 -22.72
C ASP A 316 -20.97 -0.32 -23.75
N ILE A 317 -19.81 -0.97 -23.92
CA ILE A 317 -18.81 -0.62 -24.95
C ILE A 317 -19.44 -0.68 -26.35
N LYS A 318 -20.20 -1.73 -26.65
CA LYS A 318 -20.89 -1.86 -27.95
C LYS A 318 -21.92 -0.75 -28.15
N ARG A 319 -22.76 -0.48 -27.14
CA ARG A 319 -23.78 0.57 -27.19
C ARG A 319 -23.15 1.94 -27.39
N HIS A 320 -22.05 2.24 -26.68
CA HIS A 320 -21.29 3.48 -26.82
C HIS A 320 -20.77 3.66 -28.25
N LYS A 321 -20.15 2.61 -28.82
CA LYS A 321 -19.67 2.62 -30.21
C LYS A 321 -20.78 2.86 -31.22
N GLU A 322 -21.91 2.17 -31.07
CA GLU A 322 -23.10 2.32 -31.93
C GLU A 322 -23.69 3.74 -31.84
N TYR A 323 -23.82 4.28 -30.62
CA TYR A 323 -24.31 5.63 -30.38
C TYR A 323 -23.40 6.70 -31.01
N ALA A 324 -22.09 6.63 -30.76
CA ALA A 324 -21.11 7.58 -31.29
C ALA A 324 -21.14 7.65 -32.83
N ILE A 325 -21.21 6.49 -33.48
CA ILE A 325 -21.31 6.39 -34.95
C ILE A 325 -22.65 6.94 -35.44
N GLY A 326 -23.76 6.61 -34.76
CA GLY A 326 -25.10 7.07 -35.12
C GLY A 326 -25.28 8.59 -35.06
N GLU A 327 -24.69 9.22 -34.04
CA GLU A 327 -24.75 10.67 -33.82
C GLU A 327 -23.62 11.45 -34.52
N GLY A 328 -22.69 10.77 -35.21
CA GLY A 328 -21.58 11.40 -35.91
C GLY A 328 -20.55 12.05 -34.97
N LEU A 329 -20.37 11.50 -33.77
CA LEU A 329 -19.47 12.01 -32.74
C LEU A 329 -18.05 11.42 -32.91
N ASP A 330 -17.03 12.21 -32.59
CA ASP A 330 -15.63 11.77 -32.59
C ASP A 330 -15.37 10.77 -31.45
N VAL A 331 -14.85 9.59 -31.80
CA VAL A 331 -14.54 8.49 -30.87
C VAL A 331 -13.22 7.83 -31.29
N ASP A 332 -12.33 7.63 -30.33
CA ASP A 332 -11.08 6.88 -30.55
C ASP A 332 -11.37 5.37 -30.58
N LEU A 333 -11.55 4.85 -31.79
CA LEU A 333 -11.86 3.44 -32.03
C LEU A 333 -10.73 2.50 -31.56
N GLU A 334 -9.47 2.94 -31.59
CA GLU A 334 -8.34 2.10 -31.15
C GLU A 334 -8.42 1.86 -29.64
N THR A 335 -8.69 2.92 -28.88
CA THR A 335 -8.89 2.83 -27.43
C THR A 335 -10.12 1.99 -27.09
N VAL A 336 -11.26 2.21 -27.78
CA VAL A 336 -12.50 1.42 -27.56
C VAL A 336 -12.27 -0.07 -27.85
N ASP A 337 -11.62 -0.40 -28.97
CA ASP A 337 -11.36 -1.79 -29.36
C ASP A 337 -10.32 -2.45 -28.43
N TYR A 338 -9.34 -1.70 -27.91
CA TYR A 338 -8.42 -2.18 -26.87
C TYR A 338 -9.18 -2.59 -25.60
N VAL A 339 -10.05 -1.72 -25.08
CA VAL A 339 -10.81 -2.00 -23.86
C VAL A 339 -11.76 -3.18 -24.08
N PHE A 340 -12.41 -3.27 -25.25
CA PHE A 340 -13.26 -4.40 -25.62
C PHE A 340 -12.51 -5.73 -25.61
N ARG A 341 -11.35 -5.79 -26.30
CA ARG A 341 -10.51 -6.98 -26.38
C ARG A 341 -10.01 -7.38 -25.00
N ARG A 342 -9.49 -6.42 -24.22
CA ARG A 342 -8.93 -6.73 -22.90
C ARG A 342 -10.02 -7.18 -21.92
N THR A 343 -11.21 -6.58 -21.97
CA THR A 343 -12.37 -7.04 -21.18
C THR A 343 -12.72 -8.50 -21.49
N SER A 344 -12.71 -8.88 -22.77
CA SER A 344 -12.97 -10.26 -23.22
C SER A 344 -11.89 -11.26 -22.75
N GLU A 345 -10.62 -10.85 -22.77
CA GLU A 345 -9.49 -11.62 -22.23
C GLU A 345 -9.65 -11.86 -20.72
N VAL A 346 -9.99 -10.82 -19.96
CA VAL A 346 -10.21 -10.90 -18.50
C VAL A 346 -11.33 -11.88 -18.15
N ILE A 347 -12.46 -11.86 -18.88
CA ILE A 347 -13.55 -12.83 -18.71
C ILE A 347 -13.05 -14.26 -18.95
N THR A 348 -12.29 -14.46 -20.04
CA THR A 348 -11.74 -15.78 -20.38
C THR A 348 -10.79 -16.28 -19.30
N GLU A 349 -9.95 -15.41 -18.75
CA GLU A 349 -9.03 -15.73 -17.66
C GLU A 349 -9.78 -16.09 -16.37
N LEU A 350 -10.82 -15.35 -15.98
CA LEU A 350 -11.65 -15.66 -14.81
C LEU A 350 -12.36 -17.01 -14.93
N ASN A 351 -12.98 -17.30 -16.09
CA ASN A 351 -13.68 -18.57 -16.34
C ASN A 351 -12.73 -19.78 -16.34
N LYS A 352 -11.46 -19.59 -16.72
CA LYS A 352 -10.43 -20.65 -16.62
C LYS A 352 -10.11 -21.01 -15.18
N VAL A 353 -10.05 -20.03 -14.27
CA VAL A 353 -9.77 -20.30 -12.85
C VAL A 353 -10.94 -21.02 -12.18
N ASP A 354 -12.18 -20.62 -12.48
CA ASP A 354 -13.40 -21.26 -11.96
C ASP A 354 -13.48 -22.76 -12.32
N SER A 355 -13.02 -23.13 -13.52
CA SER A 355 -13.09 -24.51 -14.01
C SER A 355 -11.92 -25.42 -13.64
N THR A 356 -10.79 -24.88 -13.13
CA THR A 356 -9.54 -25.65 -13.03
C THR A 356 -8.96 -25.79 -11.62
N THR A 357 -9.42 -25.02 -10.63
CA THR A 357 -8.77 -24.97 -9.30
C THR A 357 -9.74 -25.06 -8.14
N HIS A 358 -9.48 -25.97 -7.19
CA HIS A 358 -10.03 -25.93 -5.82
C HIS A 358 -9.12 -25.12 -4.87
N ASP A 359 -8.19 -24.33 -5.42
CA ASP A 359 -7.22 -23.52 -4.67
C ASP A 359 -7.81 -22.13 -4.39
N LEU A 360 -8.31 -21.96 -3.17
CA LEU A 360 -8.98 -20.73 -2.73
C LEU A 360 -8.03 -19.53 -2.70
N ASP A 361 -6.77 -19.71 -2.27
CA ASP A 361 -5.77 -18.64 -2.21
C ASP A 361 -5.47 -18.05 -3.57
N ARG A 362 -5.37 -18.93 -4.57
CA ARG A 362 -5.22 -18.51 -5.96
C ARG A 362 -6.46 -17.76 -6.43
N MET A 363 -7.67 -18.25 -6.15
CA MET A 363 -8.91 -17.57 -6.55
C MET A 363 -9.03 -16.18 -5.92
N ARG A 364 -8.68 -16.03 -4.62
CA ARG A 364 -8.64 -14.72 -3.93
C ARG A 364 -7.70 -13.74 -4.64
N SER A 365 -6.49 -14.19 -4.92
CA SER A 365 -5.45 -13.38 -5.56
C SER A 365 -5.86 -12.96 -6.98
N VAL A 366 -6.42 -13.89 -7.76
CA VAL A 366 -6.93 -13.62 -9.11
C VAL A 366 -8.09 -12.64 -9.04
N TYR A 367 -9.09 -12.87 -8.18
CA TYR A 367 -10.22 -11.96 -8.03
C TYR A 367 -9.78 -10.53 -7.71
N ARG A 368 -8.89 -10.39 -6.71
CA ARG A 368 -8.34 -9.09 -6.29
C ARG A 368 -7.66 -8.34 -7.44
N LEU A 369 -6.87 -9.05 -8.26
CA LEU A 369 -6.22 -8.48 -9.43
C LEU A 369 -7.25 -8.08 -10.49
N LYS A 370 -8.18 -8.97 -10.80
CA LYS A 370 -9.17 -8.79 -11.87
C LYS A 370 -10.20 -7.72 -11.54
N LEU A 371 -10.52 -7.50 -10.26
CA LEU A 371 -11.37 -6.41 -9.82
C LEU A 371 -10.72 -5.03 -10.06
N GLN A 372 -9.42 -4.90 -9.81
CA GLN A 372 -8.68 -3.68 -10.14
C GLN A 372 -8.60 -3.45 -11.65
N GLU A 373 -8.39 -4.53 -12.41
CA GLU A 373 -8.37 -4.48 -13.86
C GLU A 373 -9.73 -4.10 -14.44
N PHE A 374 -10.83 -4.62 -13.89
CA PHE A 374 -12.18 -4.15 -14.20
C PHE A 374 -12.33 -2.65 -13.93
N GLY A 375 -11.85 -2.18 -12.77
CA GLY A 375 -11.82 -0.75 -12.45
C GLY A 375 -11.06 0.05 -13.49
N PHE A 376 -9.85 -0.37 -13.86
CA PHE A 376 -9.10 0.27 -14.95
C PHE A 376 -9.90 0.30 -16.25
N LEU A 377 -10.36 -0.84 -16.75
CA LEU A 377 -11.06 -0.96 -18.03
C LEU A 377 -12.33 -0.11 -18.10
N ARG A 378 -13.14 -0.12 -17.02
CA ARG A 378 -14.37 0.68 -16.95
C ARG A 378 -14.08 2.19 -16.94
N ASN A 379 -13.06 2.61 -16.18
CA ASN A 379 -12.73 4.03 -16.06
C ASN A 379 -11.94 4.57 -17.27
N SER A 380 -11.26 3.71 -18.03
CA SER A 380 -10.46 4.12 -19.20
C SER A 380 -11.26 4.81 -20.31
N LEU A 381 -12.59 4.58 -20.35
CA LEU A 381 -13.48 5.20 -21.33
C LEU A 381 -14.30 6.37 -20.74
N ALA A 382 -14.19 6.65 -19.44
CA ALA A 382 -14.94 7.71 -18.76
C ALA A 382 -14.15 9.03 -18.74
N TRP A 383 -14.73 10.13 -19.25
CA TRP A 383 -14.12 11.46 -19.29
C TRP A 383 -15.01 12.45 -18.51
N CYS A 384 -14.48 13.15 -17.49
CA CYS A 384 -15.28 14.02 -16.62
C CYS A 384 -15.44 15.46 -17.16
N SER A 385 -16.68 15.85 -17.51
CA SER A 385 -17.27 17.19 -17.78
C SER A 385 -16.87 17.93 -19.09
N ALA A 386 -17.76 18.54 -19.90
CA ALA A 386 -19.07 19.19 -19.64
C ALA A 386 -20.21 18.80 -20.64
N SER A 387 -21.41 19.38 -20.41
CA SER A 387 -22.73 19.14 -21.04
C SER A 387 -22.75 18.92 -22.55
N ASN A 388 -23.65 18.04 -23.02
CA ASN A 388 -23.95 17.75 -24.44
C ASN A 388 -24.10 19.02 -25.30
N ASP A 389 -24.65 20.09 -24.74
CA ASP A 389 -24.88 21.36 -25.43
C ASP A 389 -23.57 22.10 -25.82
N GLN A 390 -22.40 21.59 -25.42
CA GLN A 390 -21.10 22.25 -25.55
C GLN A 390 -20.00 21.36 -26.16
N SER A 391 -20.27 20.08 -26.48
CA SER A 391 -19.25 19.11 -26.89
C SER A 391 -19.56 18.48 -28.25
N GLY A 392 -18.65 18.62 -29.23
CA GLY A 392 -18.67 17.84 -30.49
C GLY A 392 -18.01 16.44 -30.34
N ARG A 393 -17.84 15.95 -29.11
CA ARG A 393 -17.20 14.67 -28.76
C ARG A 393 -18.04 13.90 -27.76
N VAL A 394 -17.93 12.57 -27.79
CA VAL A 394 -18.57 11.72 -26.77
C VAL A 394 -17.82 11.89 -25.44
N MET A 395 -18.49 12.45 -24.43
CA MET A 395 -17.88 12.72 -23.12
C MET A 395 -18.22 11.65 -22.08
N PHE A 396 -19.40 11.05 -22.17
CA PHE A 396 -19.86 10.02 -21.24
C PHE A 396 -19.79 8.64 -21.88
N PHE A 397 -19.26 7.69 -21.13
CA PHE A 397 -19.14 6.31 -21.60
C PHE A 397 -20.50 5.61 -21.61
N ASP A 398 -21.32 5.80 -20.57
CA ASP A 398 -22.70 5.33 -20.53
C ASP A 398 -23.62 6.38 -21.18
N PRO A 399 -24.28 6.07 -22.32
CA PRO A 399 -25.20 6.99 -22.96
C PRO A 399 -26.41 7.39 -22.11
N GLN A 400 -26.74 6.64 -21.05
CA GLN A 400 -27.83 6.97 -20.13
C GLN A 400 -27.50 8.18 -19.25
N GLU A 401 -26.22 8.38 -18.88
CA GLU A 401 -25.77 9.53 -18.09
C GLU A 401 -25.99 10.87 -18.83
N ASN A 402 -26.05 10.85 -20.16
CA ASN A 402 -26.31 12.03 -20.99
C ASN A 402 -27.72 12.62 -20.82
N ASN A 403 -28.69 11.84 -20.31
CA ASN A 403 -30.09 12.25 -20.21
C ASN A 403 -30.49 12.66 -18.78
N GLU A 404 -29.57 12.58 -17.81
CA GLU A 404 -29.84 12.97 -16.42
C GLU A 404 -29.26 14.36 -16.11
N GLY A 405 -30.15 15.31 -15.79
CA GLY A 405 -29.76 16.71 -15.51
C GLY A 405 -28.95 16.93 -14.22
N SER A 406 -28.65 15.89 -13.43
CA SER A 406 -28.11 16.00 -12.07
C SER A 406 -26.67 15.51 -11.85
N LEU A 407 -26.03 14.80 -12.80
CA LEU A 407 -24.77 14.09 -12.52
C LEU A 407 -23.71 14.29 -13.62
N ASN A 408 -23.23 15.53 -13.78
CA ASN A 408 -22.05 15.84 -14.62
C ASN A 408 -20.75 15.99 -13.80
N TYR A 409 -20.79 15.69 -12.49
CA TYR A 409 -19.65 15.89 -11.60
C TYR A 409 -19.72 14.94 -10.41
N ASP A 410 -18.76 14.00 -10.32
CA ASP A 410 -18.66 12.92 -9.31
C ASP A 410 -18.83 13.38 -7.85
N ARG A 411 -18.56 14.66 -7.55
CA ARG A 411 -18.81 15.21 -6.21
C ARG A 411 -20.30 15.22 -5.83
N TYR A 412 -21.20 15.28 -6.80
CA TYR A 412 -22.65 15.18 -6.59
C TYR A 412 -23.15 13.72 -6.61
N GLY A 413 -22.32 12.80 -7.12
CA GLY A 413 -22.57 11.37 -7.19
C GLY A 413 -22.34 10.82 -8.61
N SER A 414 -22.65 9.54 -8.80
CA SER A 414 -22.73 8.87 -10.11
C SER A 414 -23.73 7.71 -10.03
N MET A 415 -24.20 7.20 -11.17
CA MET A 415 -25.12 6.06 -11.17
C MET A 415 -24.49 4.82 -10.54
N LEU A 416 -23.22 4.54 -10.85
CA LEU A 416 -22.50 3.41 -10.25
C LEU A 416 -22.36 3.55 -8.73
N LEU A 417 -22.08 4.77 -8.23
CA LEU A 417 -22.08 5.02 -6.78
C LEU A 417 -23.44 4.66 -6.19
N ARG A 418 -24.53 5.07 -6.85
CA ARG A 418 -25.89 4.82 -6.36
C ARG A 418 -26.26 3.33 -6.36
N GLU A 419 -25.88 2.58 -7.39
CA GLU A 419 -26.07 1.13 -7.45
C GLU A 419 -25.39 0.44 -6.26
N VAL A 420 -24.12 0.77 -6.01
CA VAL A 420 -23.36 0.18 -4.90
C VAL A 420 -23.92 0.59 -3.54
N GLU A 421 -24.46 1.80 -3.39
CA GLU A 421 -25.14 2.21 -2.17
C GLU A 421 -26.37 1.34 -1.86
N ILE A 422 -27.17 1.02 -2.87
CA ILE A 422 -28.35 0.15 -2.74
C ILE A 422 -27.92 -1.28 -2.40
N ASP A 423 -26.91 -1.82 -3.09
CA ASP A 423 -26.40 -3.17 -2.84
C ASP A 423 -25.82 -3.31 -1.42
N LEU A 424 -25.13 -2.28 -0.94
CA LEU A 424 -24.63 -2.21 0.44
C LEU A 424 -25.76 -2.16 1.46
N LEU A 425 -26.79 -1.33 1.22
CA LEU A 425 -27.94 -1.22 2.13
C LEU A 425 -28.62 -2.58 2.31
N LEU A 426 -28.86 -3.28 1.20
CA LEU A 426 -29.42 -4.63 1.20
C LEU A 426 -28.48 -5.65 1.84
N SER A 427 -27.18 -5.56 1.60
CA SER A 427 -26.18 -6.48 2.16
C SER A 427 -26.10 -6.38 3.68
N LEU A 428 -26.18 -5.16 4.21
CA LEU A 428 -26.29 -4.89 5.65
C LEU A 428 -27.64 -5.34 6.23
N GLY A 429 -28.66 -5.48 5.38
CA GLY A 429 -29.96 -6.02 5.78
C GLY A 429 -31.00 -4.98 6.14
N PHE A 430 -30.78 -3.74 5.72
CA PHE A 430 -31.72 -2.65 5.92
C PHE A 430 -32.75 -2.58 4.78
N ASP A 431 -33.90 -1.95 5.05
CA ASP A 431 -35.01 -1.87 4.10
C ASP A 431 -34.86 -0.67 3.13
N THR A 432 -34.81 -0.96 1.83
CA THR A 432 -34.75 0.06 0.77
C THR A 432 -36.04 0.88 0.69
N GLY A 433 -37.14 0.43 1.29
CA GLY A 433 -38.40 1.17 1.37
C GLY A 433 -38.28 2.40 2.27
N SER A 434 -37.68 2.25 3.45
CA SER A 434 -37.70 3.24 4.53
C SER A 434 -36.33 3.87 4.85
N GLN A 435 -35.23 3.17 4.60
CA GLN A 435 -33.86 3.68 4.77
C GLN A 435 -33.18 3.97 3.43
N ASP A 436 -32.07 4.69 3.52
CA ASP A 436 -31.16 4.91 2.39
C ASP A 436 -29.71 5.04 2.89
N LEU A 437 -28.75 4.74 2.01
CA LEU A 437 -27.32 4.68 2.30
C LEU A 437 -26.54 5.71 1.48
N LEU A 438 -25.58 6.36 2.11
CA LEU A 438 -24.55 7.16 1.47
C LEU A 438 -23.18 6.53 1.65
N LEU A 439 -22.51 6.25 0.54
CA LEU A 439 -21.14 5.75 0.54
C LEU A 439 -20.16 6.93 0.55
N VAL A 440 -19.10 6.82 1.36
CA VAL A 440 -18.08 7.85 1.57
C VAL A 440 -16.67 7.26 1.60
N SER A 441 -15.66 8.12 1.52
CA SER A 441 -14.25 7.76 1.32
C SER A 441 -13.57 7.02 2.48
N SER A 442 -14.14 7.03 3.70
CA SER A 442 -13.62 6.31 4.87
C SER A 442 -14.65 6.28 6.02
N GLY A 443 -14.42 5.45 7.03
CA GLY A 443 -15.23 5.47 8.27
C GLY A 443 -15.19 6.82 8.99
N GLN A 444 -14.03 7.49 9.02
CA GLN A 444 -13.94 8.85 9.58
C GLN A 444 -14.75 9.86 8.77
N ALA A 445 -14.71 9.76 7.44
CA ALA A 445 -15.56 10.56 6.58
C ALA A 445 -17.06 10.31 6.84
N ALA A 446 -17.45 9.08 7.20
CA ALA A 446 -18.84 8.76 7.54
C ALA A 446 -19.26 9.48 8.83
N TYR A 447 -18.41 9.40 9.85
CA TYR A 447 -18.59 10.13 11.09
C TYR A 447 -18.66 11.65 10.85
N THR A 448 -17.74 12.23 10.09
CA THR A 448 -17.75 13.68 9.78
C THR A 448 -19.01 14.12 9.04
N VAL A 449 -19.60 13.27 8.19
CA VAL A 449 -20.89 13.56 7.56
C VAL A 449 -22.03 13.58 8.57
N ILE A 450 -22.05 12.64 9.52
CA ILE A 450 -23.01 12.63 10.62
C ILE A 450 -22.82 13.87 11.50
N GLU A 451 -21.60 14.17 11.94
CA GLU A 451 -21.29 15.34 12.75
C GLU A 451 -21.73 16.64 12.06
N SER A 452 -21.37 16.81 10.78
CA SER A 452 -21.78 17.97 9.98
C SER A 452 -23.31 18.09 9.84
N PHE A 453 -24.01 16.96 9.64
CA PHE A 453 -25.47 16.94 9.62
C PHE A 453 -26.06 17.34 10.97
N LEU A 454 -25.57 16.76 12.07
CA LEU A 454 -26.05 17.05 13.41
C LEU A 454 -25.85 18.52 13.77
N LEU A 455 -24.66 19.07 13.55
CA LEU A 455 -24.36 20.49 13.80
C LEU A 455 -25.22 21.45 12.95
N GLY A 456 -25.57 21.06 11.73
CA GLY A 456 -26.35 21.90 10.83
C GLY A 456 -27.87 21.80 11.03
N ASN A 457 -28.38 20.75 11.66
CA ASN A 457 -29.82 20.42 11.63
C ASN A 457 -30.43 20.01 12.97
N VAL A 458 -29.64 19.54 13.94
CA VAL A 458 -30.13 18.90 15.16
C VAL A 458 -29.59 19.61 16.40
N LEU A 459 -28.28 19.76 16.50
CA LEU A 459 -27.61 20.35 17.64
C LEU A 459 -27.72 21.87 17.61
N VAL A 460 -28.05 22.44 18.76
CA VAL A 460 -28.03 23.88 19.02
C VAL A 460 -26.97 24.17 20.10
N PRO A 461 -26.45 25.41 20.20
CA PRO A 461 -25.53 25.77 21.28
C PRO A 461 -26.15 25.47 22.66
N GLY A 462 -25.42 24.74 23.49
CA GLY A 462 -25.87 24.26 24.81
C GLY A 462 -26.56 22.90 24.78
N ALA A 463 -26.78 22.30 23.60
CA ALA A 463 -27.31 20.94 23.51
C ALA A 463 -26.38 19.92 24.18
N SER A 464 -26.97 18.86 24.72
CA SER A 464 -26.27 17.81 25.45
C SER A 464 -26.14 16.55 24.60
N ILE A 465 -24.95 15.95 24.62
CA ILE A 465 -24.62 14.68 23.97
C ILE A 465 -24.20 13.70 25.05
N VAL A 466 -24.76 12.49 24.99
CA VAL A 466 -24.33 11.37 25.84
C VAL A 466 -23.69 10.29 24.98
N THR A 467 -22.62 9.67 25.47
CA THR A 467 -22.00 8.51 24.80
C THR A 467 -22.04 7.27 25.68
N SER A 468 -22.01 6.09 25.07
CA SER A 468 -21.62 4.85 25.75
C SER A 468 -20.22 5.00 26.40
N PRO A 469 -19.84 4.09 27.32
CA PRO A 469 -18.51 4.12 27.91
C PRO A 469 -17.39 4.02 26.90
N TYR A 470 -17.63 3.54 25.69
CA TYR A 470 -16.69 3.61 24.59
C TYR A 470 -17.42 3.97 23.30
N ILE A 471 -16.78 4.85 22.53
CA ILE A 471 -16.96 5.02 21.09
C ILE A 471 -15.56 5.12 20.49
N TYR A 472 -15.45 5.03 19.16
CA TYR A 472 -14.15 5.15 18.51
C TYR A 472 -13.44 6.47 18.85
N PHE A 473 -12.15 6.41 19.18
CA PHE A 473 -11.44 7.53 19.83
C PHE A 473 -11.37 8.80 18.96
N GLU A 474 -11.16 8.69 17.63
CA GLU A 474 -11.13 9.88 16.75
C GLU A 474 -12.51 10.56 16.67
N ALA A 475 -13.60 9.80 16.83
CA ALA A 475 -14.94 10.36 16.92
C ALA A 475 -15.14 11.06 18.27
N LEU A 476 -14.66 10.47 19.37
CA LEU A 476 -14.69 11.10 20.70
C LEU A 476 -13.88 12.41 20.72
N GLU A 477 -12.66 12.41 20.17
CA GLU A 477 -11.81 13.59 20.07
C GLU A 477 -12.46 14.73 19.27
N GLN A 478 -13.23 14.39 18.23
CA GLN A 478 -14.00 15.38 17.46
C GLN A 478 -15.13 15.98 18.32
N LEU A 479 -15.91 15.15 19.02
CA LEU A 479 -16.95 15.63 19.94
C LEU A 479 -16.38 16.51 21.06
N GLU A 480 -15.25 16.12 21.67
CA GLU A 480 -14.61 16.88 22.75
C GLU A 480 -14.14 18.28 22.32
N ARG A 481 -13.94 18.51 21.02
CA ARG A 481 -13.56 19.82 20.48
C ARG A 481 -14.75 20.77 20.29
N LEU A 482 -15.98 20.29 20.40
CA LEU A 482 -17.20 21.08 20.24
C LEU A 482 -17.48 21.91 21.49
N LYS A 483 -16.87 23.10 21.60
CA LYS A 483 -16.95 23.99 22.77
C LYS A 483 -18.36 24.46 23.17
N HIS A 484 -19.33 24.35 22.26
CA HIS A 484 -20.70 24.84 22.46
C HIS A 484 -21.69 23.70 22.74
N ILE A 485 -21.20 22.48 22.97
CA ILE A 485 -22.01 21.28 23.24
C ILE A 485 -21.56 20.70 24.58
N GLU A 486 -22.51 20.25 25.40
CA GLU A 486 -22.20 19.52 26.63
C GLU A 486 -22.04 18.04 26.32
N LEU A 487 -20.81 17.52 26.43
CA LEU A 487 -20.52 16.10 26.22
C LEU A 487 -20.42 15.38 27.56
N THR A 488 -21.21 14.32 27.76
CA THR A 488 -21.13 13.44 28.93
C THR A 488 -20.94 11.98 28.53
N ARG A 489 -19.85 11.36 28.98
CA ARG A 489 -19.58 9.93 28.75
C ARG A 489 -20.17 9.08 29.87
N SER A 490 -20.91 8.03 29.52
CA SER A 490 -21.36 7.03 30.50
C SER A 490 -20.17 6.32 31.14
N LYS A 491 -20.29 5.99 32.43
CA LYS A 491 -19.27 5.22 33.17
C LYS A 491 -19.57 3.72 33.21
N THR A 492 -20.74 3.31 32.75
CA THR A 492 -21.25 1.93 32.87
C THR A 492 -21.90 1.49 31.55
N TRP A 493 -21.81 0.19 31.28
CA TRP A 493 -22.53 -0.45 30.17
C TRP A 493 -23.97 -0.84 30.52
N ASP A 494 -24.36 -0.65 31.79
CA ASP A 494 -25.70 -0.89 32.29
C ASP A 494 -26.73 0.04 31.61
N LEU A 495 -27.82 -0.55 31.11
CA LEU A 495 -28.83 0.15 30.33
C LEU A 495 -29.65 1.13 31.18
N ASP A 496 -30.01 0.76 32.42
CA ASP A 496 -30.80 1.64 33.28
C ASP A 496 -30.00 2.89 33.66
N SER A 497 -28.73 2.70 34.02
CA SER A 497 -27.81 3.82 34.29
C SER A 497 -27.59 4.73 33.08
N LEU A 498 -27.50 4.15 31.87
CA LEU A 498 -27.40 4.93 30.62
C LEU A 498 -28.68 5.74 30.39
N ILE A 499 -29.84 5.14 30.57
CA ILE A 499 -31.13 5.81 30.38
C ILE A 499 -31.31 6.94 31.39
N ASP A 500 -31.03 6.69 32.66
CA ASP A 500 -31.08 7.70 33.72
C ASP A 500 -30.13 8.87 33.41
N LEU A 501 -28.93 8.59 32.90
CA LEU A 501 -27.97 9.62 32.50
C LEU A 501 -28.48 10.47 31.33
N VAL A 502 -29.01 9.82 30.28
CA VAL A 502 -29.58 10.51 29.11
C VAL A 502 -30.73 11.44 29.53
N ASN A 503 -31.62 10.95 30.40
CA ASN A 503 -32.75 11.72 30.90
C ASN A 503 -32.29 12.86 31.83
N ALA A 504 -31.34 12.61 32.73
CA ALA A 504 -30.82 13.61 33.66
C ALA A 504 -30.05 14.75 32.95
N LYS A 505 -29.41 14.43 31.82
CA LYS A 505 -28.67 15.39 30.99
C LYS A 505 -29.51 16.03 29.89
N ASP A 506 -30.78 15.64 29.78
CA ASP A 506 -31.66 15.97 28.66
C ASP A 506 -30.94 15.88 27.31
N ALA A 507 -30.25 14.76 27.09
CA ALA A 507 -29.41 14.61 25.91
C ALA A 507 -30.26 14.62 24.63
N THR A 508 -29.81 15.37 23.63
CA THR A 508 -30.44 15.46 22.31
C THR A 508 -29.94 14.34 21.39
N VAL A 509 -28.65 14.01 21.50
CA VAL A 509 -27.98 12.98 20.69
C VAL A 509 -27.26 12.01 21.60
N ILE A 510 -27.41 10.71 21.31
CA ILE A 510 -26.76 9.62 22.01
C ILE A 510 -25.85 8.88 21.02
N PHE A 511 -24.56 8.75 21.32
CA PHE A 511 -23.63 7.95 20.51
C PHE A 511 -23.37 6.61 21.19
N LEU A 512 -23.69 5.51 20.51
CA LEU A 512 -23.51 4.16 21.00
C LEU A 512 -22.62 3.34 20.06
N ASP A 513 -21.81 2.48 20.65
CA ASP A 513 -21.10 1.40 19.97
C ASP A 513 -21.72 0.07 20.40
N ALA A 514 -22.16 -0.75 19.44
CA ALA A 514 -22.85 -2.01 19.74
C ALA A 514 -21.90 -3.05 20.35
N LEU A 515 -20.63 -3.03 19.93
CA LEU A 515 -19.59 -3.94 20.39
C LEU A 515 -18.28 -3.16 20.54
N ALA A 516 -17.88 -2.89 21.78
CA ALA A 516 -16.69 -2.09 22.06
C ALA A 516 -15.42 -2.77 21.53
N ASN A 517 -14.58 -2.02 20.81
CA ASN A 517 -13.25 -2.48 20.41
C ASN A 517 -12.23 -2.25 21.55
N LEU A 518 -12.48 -2.89 22.70
CA LEU A 518 -11.68 -2.90 23.93
C LEU A 518 -11.27 -4.33 24.32
N GLY A 519 -10.41 -4.47 25.33
CA GLY A 519 -9.93 -5.77 25.82
C GLY A 519 -11.05 -6.67 26.34
N GLU A 520 -12.08 -6.07 26.94
CA GLU A 520 -13.25 -6.77 27.49
C GLU A 520 -14.37 -6.97 26.46
N MET A 521 -14.27 -6.33 25.30
CA MET A 521 -15.27 -6.35 24.21
C MET A 521 -16.73 -6.23 24.71
N ASN A 522 -17.00 -5.26 25.59
CA ASN A 522 -18.33 -5.06 26.14
C ASN A 522 -19.37 -4.90 25.04
N VAL A 523 -20.49 -5.60 25.20
CA VAL A 523 -21.64 -5.55 24.31
C VAL A 523 -22.70 -4.66 24.92
N LEU A 524 -23.29 -3.79 24.11
CA LEU A 524 -24.47 -3.04 24.50
C LEU A 524 -25.73 -3.73 23.94
N ASP A 525 -26.62 -4.20 24.81
CA ASP A 525 -27.86 -4.88 24.40
C ASP A 525 -28.87 -3.88 23.80
N LEU A 526 -28.73 -3.60 22.51
CA LEU A 526 -29.62 -2.70 21.75
C LEU A 526 -31.08 -3.19 21.74
N SER A 527 -31.30 -4.50 21.73
CA SER A 527 -32.64 -5.10 21.77
C SER A 527 -33.30 -4.90 23.14
N GLY A 528 -32.53 -5.03 24.22
CA GLY A 528 -32.94 -4.67 25.57
C GLY A 528 -33.22 -3.17 25.73
N LEU A 529 -32.38 -2.31 25.15
CA LEU A 529 -32.57 -0.87 25.15
C LEU A 529 -33.89 -0.50 24.46
N ALA A 530 -34.14 -0.98 23.24
CA ALA A 530 -35.39 -0.73 22.52
C ALA A 530 -36.62 -1.12 23.37
N ARG A 531 -36.63 -2.31 23.98
CA ARG A 531 -37.72 -2.74 24.87
C ARG A 531 -37.90 -1.84 26.09
N LYS A 532 -36.82 -1.38 26.72
CA LYS A 532 -36.90 -0.44 27.87
C LYS A 532 -37.47 0.92 27.43
N LEU A 533 -37.16 1.36 26.21
CA LEU A 533 -37.70 2.59 25.63
C LEU A 533 -39.19 2.47 25.27
N GLU A 534 -39.81 1.29 25.25
CA GLU A 534 -41.27 1.17 25.14
C GLU A 534 -42.01 1.81 26.34
N ALA A 535 -41.39 1.73 27.53
CA ALA A 535 -41.93 2.28 28.77
C ALA A 535 -41.46 3.72 29.06
N GLN A 536 -40.54 4.24 28.25
CA GLN A 536 -40.03 5.62 28.32
C GLN A 536 -40.26 6.30 26.96
N SER A 537 -39.81 7.54 26.75
CA SER A 537 -39.96 8.19 25.44
C SER A 537 -38.70 8.95 25.05
N TRP A 538 -38.10 8.52 23.95
CA TRP A 538 -36.96 9.16 23.29
C TRP A 538 -37.32 9.59 21.85
N GLY A 539 -38.60 9.76 21.53
CA GLY A 539 -39.07 10.08 20.17
C GLY A 539 -38.56 11.42 19.62
N ASP A 540 -38.13 12.32 20.49
CA ASP A 540 -37.50 13.61 20.17
C ASP A 540 -35.97 13.56 20.11
N LYS A 541 -35.36 12.40 20.41
CA LYS A 541 -33.90 12.22 20.52
C LYS A 541 -33.33 11.53 19.28
N TRP A 542 -32.01 11.64 19.14
CA TRP A 542 -31.26 11.02 18.06
C TRP A 542 -30.30 9.98 18.60
N LEU A 543 -30.23 8.83 17.93
CA LEU A 543 -29.34 7.75 18.27
C LEU A 543 -28.35 7.52 17.13
N VAL A 544 -27.07 7.71 17.40
CA VAL A 544 -25.98 7.44 16.44
C VAL A 544 -25.31 6.12 16.81
N ILE A 545 -25.32 5.16 15.89
CA ILE A 545 -24.78 3.81 16.11
C ILE A 545 -23.58 3.56 15.19
N ASP A 546 -22.44 3.20 15.78
CA ASP A 546 -21.32 2.61 15.07
C ASP A 546 -21.52 1.10 14.92
N GLY A 547 -21.72 0.63 13.69
CA GLY A 547 -21.92 -0.78 13.40
C GLY A 547 -20.66 -1.53 12.98
N THR A 548 -19.48 -0.88 13.00
CA THR A 548 -18.26 -1.41 12.37
C THR A 548 -17.87 -2.81 12.86
N MET A 549 -18.06 -3.09 14.16
CA MET A 549 -17.68 -4.35 14.81
C MET A 549 -18.72 -5.48 14.58
N VAL A 550 -19.95 -5.15 14.19
CA VAL A 550 -21.08 -6.09 13.99
C VAL A 550 -21.80 -5.80 12.66
N SER A 551 -21.02 -5.52 11.62
CA SER A 551 -21.50 -5.13 10.27
C SER A 551 -22.55 -6.08 9.72
N GLY A 552 -23.78 -5.59 9.50
CA GLY A 552 -24.91 -6.39 9.00
C GLY A 552 -25.42 -7.49 9.96
N GLY A 553 -24.96 -7.48 11.22
CA GLY A 553 -25.33 -8.45 12.24
C GLY A 553 -26.63 -8.11 12.97
N VAL A 554 -27.01 -6.83 13.01
CA VAL A 554 -28.21 -6.33 13.71
C VAL A 554 -28.95 -5.29 12.85
N ASP A 555 -30.27 -5.45 12.71
CA ASP A 555 -31.12 -4.45 12.07
C ASP A 555 -31.57 -3.40 13.09
N VAL A 556 -30.73 -2.39 13.29
CA VAL A 556 -30.99 -1.33 14.28
C VAL A 556 -32.24 -0.51 13.96
N PHE A 557 -32.62 -0.38 12.68
CA PHE A 557 -33.81 0.38 12.29
C PHE A 557 -35.09 -0.40 12.61
N ALA A 558 -35.08 -1.72 12.44
CA ALA A 558 -36.18 -2.56 12.89
C ALA A 558 -36.32 -2.58 14.43
N LEU A 559 -35.21 -2.53 15.17
CA LEU A 559 -35.25 -2.41 16.64
C LEU A 559 -35.86 -1.09 17.10
N PHE A 560 -35.46 0.03 16.48
CA PHE A 560 -35.88 1.37 16.88
C PHE A 560 -36.94 1.96 15.94
N CYS A 561 -38.07 1.25 15.75
CA CYS A 561 -39.12 1.64 14.78
C CYS A 561 -40.41 2.23 15.38
N ALA A 562 -40.62 2.19 16.70
CA ALA A 562 -41.81 2.70 17.35
C ALA A 562 -41.80 4.24 17.47
N GLU A 563 -42.97 4.87 17.63
CA GLU A 563 -43.10 6.34 17.69
C GLU A 563 -42.33 6.98 18.86
N ASN A 564 -42.19 6.25 19.97
CA ASN A 564 -41.42 6.66 21.15
C ASN A 564 -39.92 6.32 21.07
N HIS A 565 -39.45 5.69 19.99
CA HIS A 565 -38.04 5.38 19.76
C HIS A 565 -37.30 6.56 19.12
N PRO A 566 -35.99 6.72 19.38
CA PRO A 566 -35.20 7.80 18.80
C PRO A 566 -35.03 7.64 17.29
N THR A 567 -34.76 8.76 16.61
CA THR A 567 -34.33 8.72 15.21
C THR A 567 -32.92 8.15 15.11
N VAL A 568 -32.75 7.05 14.39
CA VAL A 568 -31.45 6.38 14.24
C VAL A 568 -30.65 6.95 13.07
N LEU A 569 -29.37 7.23 13.33
CA LEU A 569 -28.32 7.38 12.32
C LEU A 569 -27.32 6.25 12.52
N TYR A 570 -26.94 5.59 11.44
CA TYR A 570 -26.02 4.46 11.48
C TYR A 570 -24.80 4.76 10.63
N TYR A 571 -23.61 4.39 11.09
CA TYR A 571 -22.42 4.43 10.26
C TYR A 571 -21.48 3.26 10.53
N GLU A 572 -20.63 2.96 9.54
CA GLU A 572 -19.53 2.01 9.72
C GLU A 572 -18.28 2.43 8.95
N SER A 573 -17.13 1.98 9.43
CA SER A 573 -15.93 1.88 8.62
C SER A 573 -16.05 0.70 7.64
N GLY A 574 -16.43 1.00 6.40
CA GLY A 574 -16.46 0.04 5.29
C GLY A 574 -15.10 -0.57 4.93
N SER A 575 -13.98 -0.03 5.43
CA SER A 575 -12.63 -0.62 5.32
C SER A 575 -12.39 -1.90 6.13
N LYS A 576 -13.40 -2.46 6.80
CA LYS A 576 -13.30 -3.66 7.64
C LYS A 576 -13.94 -4.88 6.95
N TYR A 577 -15.05 -5.38 7.49
CA TYR A 577 -15.76 -6.54 6.94
C TYR A 577 -16.24 -6.33 5.51
N LEU A 578 -16.71 -5.11 5.19
CA LEU A 578 -17.20 -4.75 3.85
C LEU A 578 -16.12 -4.75 2.76
N GLN A 579 -14.82 -4.82 3.09
CA GLN A 579 -13.75 -4.98 2.09
C GLN A 579 -13.46 -6.45 1.73
N PHE A 580 -14.08 -7.42 2.39
CA PHE A 580 -13.74 -8.85 2.20
C PHE A 580 -12.23 -9.14 2.37
N GLY A 581 -11.53 -8.34 3.18
CA GLY A 581 -10.07 -8.44 3.35
C GLY A 581 -9.23 -7.94 2.19
N MET A 582 -9.83 -7.34 1.17
CA MET A 582 -9.12 -6.82 0.01
C MET A 582 -8.43 -5.48 0.31
N ASP A 583 -9.03 -4.57 1.06
CA ASP A 583 -8.38 -3.29 1.42
C ASP A 583 -7.82 -2.55 0.16
N LEU A 584 -8.61 -2.58 -0.92
CA LEU A 584 -8.26 -1.98 -2.21
C LEU A 584 -8.65 -0.50 -2.27
N GLN A 585 -9.66 -0.13 -1.50
CA GLN A 585 -10.23 1.21 -1.45
C GLN A 585 -10.81 1.44 -0.06
N MET A 586 -10.40 2.52 0.59
CA MET A 586 -11.03 2.91 1.85
C MET A 586 -12.50 3.28 1.62
N ALA A 587 -13.35 2.93 2.59
CA ALA A 587 -14.79 3.15 2.51
C ALA A 587 -15.38 3.43 3.89
N GLY A 588 -16.46 4.20 3.91
CA GLY A 588 -17.37 4.33 5.04
C GLY A 588 -18.80 4.38 4.53
N VAL A 589 -19.75 4.00 5.36
CA VAL A 589 -21.17 4.03 5.04
C VAL A 589 -21.91 4.86 6.07
N VAL A 590 -22.91 5.62 5.62
CA VAL A 590 -23.89 6.30 6.48
C VAL A 590 -25.26 5.84 6.04
N VAL A 591 -26.07 5.34 6.99
CA VAL A 591 -27.44 4.91 6.74
C VAL A 591 -28.38 5.73 7.62
N ALA A 592 -29.49 6.18 7.04
CA ALA A 592 -30.48 6.97 7.73
C ALA A 592 -31.88 6.76 7.14
N PRO A 593 -32.96 7.16 7.84
CA PRO A 593 -34.28 7.23 7.25
C PRO A 593 -34.29 8.15 6.02
N LYS A 594 -35.08 7.79 5.00
CA LYS A 594 -35.20 8.58 3.75
C LYS A 594 -35.60 10.05 3.97
N SER A 595 -36.33 10.34 5.05
CA SER A 595 -36.70 11.72 5.43
C SER A 595 -35.48 12.62 5.68
N HIS A 596 -34.31 12.06 6.00
CA HIS A 596 -33.09 12.79 6.34
C HIS A 596 -31.97 12.63 5.31
N ILE A 597 -32.06 11.67 4.38
CA ILE A 597 -30.98 11.37 3.45
C ILE A 597 -30.56 12.57 2.60
N ALA A 598 -31.51 13.41 2.17
CA ALA A 598 -31.21 14.57 1.34
C ALA A 598 -30.31 15.59 2.04
N LYS A 599 -30.51 15.79 3.36
CA LYS A 599 -29.69 16.67 4.19
C LYS A 599 -28.31 16.08 4.43
N LEU A 600 -28.21 14.78 4.70
CA LEU A 600 -26.95 14.06 4.81
C LEU A 600 -26.15 14.09 3.50
N ALA A 601 -26.82 13.99 2.35
CA ALA A 601 -26.17 14.10 1.05
C ALA A 601 -25.58 15.49 0.81
N VAL A 602 -26.24 16.55 1.31
CA VAL A 602 -25.67 17.90 1.31
C VAL A 602 -24.42 17.96 2.20
N SER A 603 -24.44 17.37 3.40
CA SER A 603 -23.25 17.28 4.26
C SER A 603 -22.10 16.55 3.58
N ARG A 604 -22.35 15.35 3.02
CA ARG A 604 -21.37 14.57 2.23
C ARG A 604 -20.75 15.36 1.09
N ARG A 605 -21.58 16.10 0.35
CA ARG A 605 -21.11 16.95 -0.76
C ARG A 605 -20.23 18.09 -0.26
N ASN A 606 -20.60 18.72 0.85
CA ASN A 606 -19.90 19.91 1.36
C ASN A 606 -18.59 19.55 2.07
N THR A 607 -18.52 18.39 2.72
CA THR A 607 -17.26 17.85 3.29
C THR A 607 -16.35 17.26 2.22
N GLY A 608 -16.85 17.06 0.99
CA GLY A 608 -16.10 16.44 -0.11
C GLY A 608 -15.82 14.95 0.12
N SER A 609 -16.60 14.29 0.98
CA SER A 609 -16.34 12.91 1.39
C SER A 609 -16.95 11.84 0.50
N VAL A 610 -17.67 12.23 -0.56
CA VAL A 610 -18.26 11.34 -1.56
C VAL A 610 -17.21 10.43 -2.21
N MET A 611 -17.57 9.17 -2.44
CA MET A 611 -16.70 8.23 -3.14
C MET A 611 -16.86 8.37 -4.66
N TYR A 612 -15.77 8.62 -5.37
CA TYR A 612 -15.76 8.76 -6.82
C TYR A 612 -15.92 7.42 -7.54
N GLN A 613 -16.44 7.45 -8.77
CA GLN A 613 -16.73 6.25 -9.55
C GLN A 613 -15.50 5.33 -9.68
N SER A 614 -14.32 5.92 -9.87
CA SER A 614 -13.06 5.18 -9.98
C SER A 614 -12.66 4.41 -8.71
N ALA A 615 -13.07 4.89 -7.54
CA ALA A 615 -12.93 4.20 -6.27
C ALA A 615 -14.02 3.13 -6.11
N VAL A 616 -15.28 3.45 -6.43
CA VAL A 616 -16.42 2.52 -6.33
C VAL A 616 -16.20 1.25 -7.16
N THR A 617 -15.62 1.35 -8.35
CA THR A 617 -15.32 0.18 -9.21
C THR A 617 -14.41 -0.87 -8.57
N LYS A 618 -13.62 -0.49 -7.55
CA LYS A 618 -12.69 -1.37 -6.84
C LYS A 618 -13.34 -2.07 -5.64
N LEU A 619 -14.61 -1.79 -5.36
CA LEU A 619 -15.38 -2.47 -4.33
C LEU A 619 -15.94 -3.81 -4.86
N PRO A 620 -16.04 -4.82 -3.99
CA PRO A 620 -16.70 -6.08 -4.35
C PRO A 620 -18.16 -5.82 -4.70
N ASP A 621 -18.73 -6.72 -5.48
CA ASP A 621 -20.18 -6.76 -5.71
C ASP A 621 -20.85 -7.30 -4.44
N TYR A 622 -21.56 -6.41 -3.75
CA TYR A 622 -22.14 -6.68 -2.43
C TYR A 622 -23.40 -7.54 -2.58
N ASP A 623 -23.40 -8.68 -1.89
CA ASP A 623 -24.53 -9.59 -1.84
C ASP A 623 -24.72 -10.06 -0.40
N ARG A 624 -25.94 -9.88 0.11
CA ARG A 624 -26.29 -10.23 1.49
C ARG A 624 -25.95 -11.68 1.82
N LYS A 625 -26.23 -12.61 0.92
CA LYS A 625 -26.03 -14.04 1.17
C LYS A 625 -24.54 -14.35 1.26
N ILE A 626 -23.74 -13.88 0.31
CA ILE A 626 -22.28 -14.07 0.31
C ILE A 626 -21.67 -13.41 1.55
N PHE A 627 -22.09 -12.19 1.88
CA PHE A 627 -21.59 -11.46 3.03
C PHE A 627 -21.89 -12.17 4.36
N LEU A 628 -23.15 -12.59 4.59
CA LEU A 628 -23.53 -13.30 5.80
C LEU A 628 -22.86 -14.67 5.92
N ILE A 629 -22.67 -15.39 4.80
CA ILE A 629 -21.91 -16.66 4.79
C ILE A 629 -20.50 -16.41 5.33
N ARG A 630 -19.82 -15.38 4.81
CA ARG A 630 -18.49 -14.99 5.28
C ARG A 630 -18.50 -14.62 6.76
N MET A 631 -19.42 -13.78 7.20
CA MET A 631 -19.48 -13.34 8.59
C MET A 631 -19.74 -14.50 9.58
N LYS A 632 -20.55 -15.49 9.17
CA LYS A 632 -20.76 -16.73 9.94
C LYS A 632 -19.50 -17.58 10.01
N LEU A 633 -18.72 -17.69 8.93
CA LEU A 633 -17.43 -18.37 8.94
C LEU A 633 -16.46 -17.70 9.93
N LEU A 634 -16.32 -16.36 9.86
CA LEU A 634 -15.46 -15.63 10.80
C LEU A 634 -15.89 -15.84 12.26
N SER A 635 -17.20 -15.87 12.50
CA SER A 635 -17.77 -16.11 13.85
C SER A 635 -17.56 -17.54 14.34
N LYS A 636 -17.64 -18.53 13.43
CA LYS A 636 -17.30 -19.93 13.73
C LYS A 636 -15.84 -20.04 14.13
N ASN A 637 -14.95 -19.43 13.35
CA ASN A 637 -13.50 -19.46 13.61
C ASN A 637 -13.16 -18.76 14.94
N ALA A 638 -13.81 -17.63 15.25
CA ALA A 638 -13.63 -16.94 16.52
C ALA A 638 -14.12 -17.77 17.71
N ALA A 639 -15.32 -18.36 17.61
CA ALA A 639 -15.86 -19.22 18.65
C ALA A 639 -14.96 -20.45 18.90
N PHE A 640 -14.50 -21.11 17.85
CA PHE A 640 -13.58 -22.25 17.94
C PHE A 640 -12.27 -21.87 18.65
N PHE A 641 -11.67 -20.75 18.26
CA PHE A 641 -10.43 -20.25 18.85
C PHE A 641 -10.59 -19.94 20.35
N VAL A 642 -11.70 -19.29 20.72
CA VAL A 642 -12.04 -18.97 22.12
C VAL A 642 -12.28 -20.23 22.94
N GLU A 643 -13.07 -21.18 22.43
CA GLU A 643 -13.38 -22.44 23.10
C GLU A 643 -12.11 -23.25 23.38
N ALA A 644 -11.23 -23.37 22.39
CA ALA A 644 -10.00 -24.13 22.52
C ALA A 644 -9.06 -23.57 23.61
N ILE A 645 -8.87 -22.24 23.66
CA ILE A 645 -8.04 -21.63 24.72
C ILE A 645 -8.77 -21.70 26.07
N SER A 646 -10.09 -21.57 26.09
CA SER A 646 -10.89 -21.64 27.34
C SER A 646 -10.86 -23.02 28.00
N ASN A 647 -10.61 -24.08 27.23
CA ASN A 647 -10.44 -25.44 27.75
C ASN A 647 -9.09 -25.66 28.48
N GLU A 648 -8.13 -24.75 28.31
CA GLU A 648 -6.83 -24.80 28.98
C GLU A 648 -6.89 -24.13 30.36
N GLN A 649 -7.16 -24.91 31.41
CA GLN A 649 -7.35 -24.40 32.79
C GLN A 649 -6.20 -23.52 33.30
N ASN A 650 -4.96 -23.86 32.92
CA ASN A 650 -3.78 -23.09 33.32
C ASN A 650 -3.72 -21.73 32.62
N LEU A 651 -4.22 -21.61 31.39
CA LEU A 651 -4.24 -20.36 30.64
C LEU A 651 -5.37 -19.45 31.11
N ILE A 652 -6.59 -19.96 31.34
CA ILE A 652 -7.71 -19.14 31.83
C ILE A 652 -7.48 -18.55 33.23
N ALA A 653 -6.61 -19.16 34.03
CA ALA A 653 -6.17 -18.61 35.31
C ALA A 653 -5.36 -17.30 35.13
N ARG A 654 -4.72 -17.12 33.97
CA ARG A 654 -3.82 -16.00 33.66
C ARG A 654 -4.34 -15.07 32.56
N LEU A 655 -5.39 -15.46 31.84
CA LEU A 655 -5.96 -14.73 30.71
C LEU A 655 -7.41 -14.34 30.98
N ASP A 656 -7.78 -13.16 30.50
CA ASP A 656 -9.15 -12.77 30.20
C ASP A 656 -9.34 -12.82 28.69
N ILE A 657 -10.30 -13.61 28.23
CA ILE A 657 -10.62 -13.78 26.80
C ILE A 657 -12.00 -13.20 26.59
N ALA A 658 -12.12 -12.26 25.65
CA ALA A 658 -13.37 -11.62 25.32
C ALA A 658 -13.75 -11.86 23.85
N TYR A 659 -14.99 -12.33 23.68
CA TYR A 659 -15.69 -12.53 22.43
C TYR A 659 -17.19 -12.58 22.76
N PRO A 660 -18.09 -11.99 21.96
CA PRO A 660 -19.52 -11.96 22.26
C PRO A 660 -20.21 -13.32 22.04
N SER A 661 -19.78 -14.40 22.69
CA SER A 661 -20.24 -15.78 22.42
C SER A 661 -21.76 -15.99 22.42
N ASP A 662 -22.50 -15.22 23.21
CA ASP A 662 -23.97 -15.28 23.32
C ASP A 662 -24.70 -14.35 22.33
N TRP A 663 -24.05 -13.94 21.24
CA TRP A 663 -24.61 -13.05 20.22
C TRP A 663 -25.96 -13.53 19.65
N TYR A 664 -26.22 -14.84 19.61
CA TYR A 664 -27.52 -15.40 19.21
C TYR A 664 -28.65 -14.95 20.16
N ALA A 665 -28.39 -14.90 21.47
CA ALA A 665 -29.36 -14.48 22.48
C ALA A 665 -29.69 -12.98 22.39
N LEU A 666 -28.76 -12.19 21.83
CA LEU A 666 -28.95 -10.76 21.52
C LEU A 666 -29.75 -10.53 20.22
N GLY A 667 -30.08 -11.60 19.48
CA GLY A 667 -30.77 -11.54 18.20
C GLY A 667 -29.86 -11.22 17.02
N TRP A 668 -28.54 -11.29 17.18
CA TRP A 668 -27.59 -10.99 16.10
C TRP A 668 -27.49 -12.16 15.11
N GLN A 669 -27.13 -11.84 13.86
CA GLN A 669 -26.94 -12.84 12.80
C GLN A 669 -25.55 -13.51 12.84
N HIS A 670 -24.59 -12.88 13.52
CA HIS A 670 -23.22 -13.36 13.71
C HIS A 670 -22.53 -12.62 14.87
N GLY A 671 -21.44 -13.18 15.41
CA GLY A 671 -20.63 -12.59 16.50
C GLY A 671 -19.46 -11.73 16.02
N GLY A 672 -19.17 -11.75 14.72
CA GLY A 672 -17.99 -11.10 14.16
C GLY A 672 -16.74 -11.97 14.25
N GLY A 673 -15.60 -11.41 13.87
CA GLY A 673 -14.33 -12.15 13.76
C GLY A 673 -13.22 -11.64 14.67
N VAL A 674 -13.53 -10.81 15.67
CA VAL A 674 -12.53 -10.22 16.57
C VAL A 674 -12.57 -10.92 17.92
N VAL A 675 -11.41 -11.35 18.40
CA VAL A 675 -11.20 -11.89 19.74
C VAL A 675 -10.17 -11.02 20.45
N ALA A 676 -10.46 -10.63 21.68
CA ALA A 676 -9.53 -9.92 22.54
C ALA A 676 -9.00 -10.84 23.65
N ILE A 677 -7.70 -10.76 23.93
CA ILE A 677 -7.05 -11.47 25.01
C ILE A 677 -6.25 -10.47 25.83
N SER A 678 -6.57 -10.39 27.11
CA SER A 678 -5.84 -9.58 28.10
C SER A 678 -5.20 -10.49 29.14
N MET A 679 -4.02 -10.12 29.61
CA MET A 679 -3.27 -10.84 30.62
C MET A 679 -3.73 -10.38 32.02
N LYS A 680 -4.06 -11.28 32.95
CA LYS A 680 -4.49 -10.91 34.32
C LYS A 680 -3.34 -10.36 35.17
N ASP A 681 -2.13 -10.82 34.90
CA ASP A 681 -0.93 -10.41 35.60
C ASP A 681 -0.55 -8.96 35.21
N GLY A 682 -0.61 -8.04 36.18
CA GLY A 682 -0.57 -6.57 35.99
C GLY A 682 0.70 -5.98 35.34
N GLY A 683 1.68 -6.81 34.96
CA GLY A 683 2.87 -6.42 34.21
C GLY A 683 2.83 -6.75 32.73
N PHE A 684 1.89 -7.55 32.24
CA PHE A 684 1.97 -8.13 30.89
C PHE A 684 1.14 -7.43 29.81
N ASN A 685 0.09 -6.71 30.20
CA ASN A 685 -0.69 -5.87 29.28
C ASN A 685 0.05 -4.55 29.00
N ASN A 686 1.30 -4.65 28.57
CA ASN A 686 2.07 -3.53 28.06
C ASN A 686 2.55 -3.86 26.64
N ARG A 687 2.77 -2.83 25.84
CA ARG A 687 3.08 -2.99 24.42
C ARG A 687 4.33 -3.85 24.19
N ALA A 688 5.38 -3.72 25.00
CA ALA A 688 6.61 -4.49 24.81
C ALA A 688 6.39 -6.00 25.03
N CYS A 689 5.66 -6.38 26.10
CA CYS A 689 5.33 -7.77 26.38
C CYS A 689 4.44 -8.39 25.29
N LEU A 690 3.39 -7.68 24.87
CA LEU A 690 2.49 -8.18 23.83
C LEU A 690 3.18 -8.30 22.47
N GLU A 691 4.05 -7.34 22.12
CA GLU A 691 4.88 -7.42 20.91
C GLU A 691 5.90 -8.56 20.98
N GLY A 692 6.44 -8.84 22.17
CA GLY A 692 7.29 -10.02 22.41
C GLY A 692 6.54 -11.34 22.20
N PHE A 693 5.32 -11.45 22.74
CA PHE A 693 4.43 -12.59 22.49
C PHE A 693 4.15 -12.76 20.99
N ILE A 694 3.78 -11.68 20.29
CA ILE A 694 3.52 -11.72 18.85
C ILE A 694 4.76 -12.17 18.08
N GLY A 695 5.95 -11.68 18.45
CA GLY A 695 7.21 -12.10 17.85
C GLY A 695 7.44 -13.61 17.98
N LEU A 696 7.22 -14.16 19.18
CA LEU A 696 7.34 -15.60 19.44
C LEU A 696 6.28 -16.40 18.67
N LEU A 697 5.03 -15.94 18.64
CA LEU A 697 3.95 -16.56 17.88
C LEU A 697 4.29 -16.65 16.40
N LEU A 698 4.69 -15.53 15.78
CA LEU A 698 5.10 -15.50 14.38
C LEU A 698 6.27 -16.44 14.10
N GLN A 699 7.22 -16.56 15.04
CA GLN A 699 8.34 -17.49 14.91
C GLN A 699 7.86 -18.95 14.89
N ARG A 700 7.05 -19.37 15.86
CA ARG A 700 6.52 -20.73 15.93
C ARG A 700 5.62 -21.07 14.74
N CYS A 701 4.81 -20.13 14.30
CA CYS A 701 4.00 -20.29 13.09
C CYS A 701 4.87 -20.51 11.85
N ARG A 702 5.97 -19.76 11.67
CA ARG A 702 6.93 -19.99 10.56
C ARG A 702 7.58 -21.38 10.63
N GLU A 703 8.02 -21.80 11.81
CA GLU A 703 8.62 -23.13 12.02
C GLU A 703 7.66 -24.27 11.64
N ARG A 704 6.35 -24.06 11.87
CA ARG A 704 5.30 -25.05 11.56
C ARG A 704 4.56 -24.83 10.25
N LYS A 705 5.00 -23.87 9.43
CA LYS A 705 4.33 -23.48 8.17
C LYS A 705 2.84 -23.14 8.36
N VAL A 706 2.50 -22.50 9.49
CA VAL A 706 1.15 -21.99 9.79
C VAL A 706 1.10 -20.52 9.41
N GLU A 707 0.07 -20.12 8.67
CA GLU A 707 -0.09 -18.73 8.21
C GLU A 707 -0.75 -17.87 9.28
N ILE A 708 -0.11 -16.74 9.59
CA ILE A 708 -0.65 -15.66 10.42
C ILE A 708 0.09 -14.37 10.08
N THR A 709 -0.61 -13.25 10.16
CA THR A 709 -0.04 -11.93 9.88
C THR A 709 -0.05 -11.06 11.13
N LYS A 710 1.06 -10.37 11.42
CA LYS A 710 1.03 -9.24 12.36
C LYS A 710 0.45 -8.02 11.65
N GLY A 711 -0.59 -7.43 12.21
CA GLY A 711 -1.18 -6.24 11.62
C GLY A 711 -2.37 -5.72 12.40
N VAL A 712 -2.53 -4.39 12.37
CA VAL A 712 -3.73 -3.73 12.89
C VAL A 712 -4.91 -3.90 11.92
N SER A 713 -6.10 -3.49 12.35
CA SER A 713 -7.38 -3.66 11.63
C SER A 713 -7.90 -5.11 11.65
N PHE A 714 -9.07 -5.34 11.07
CA PHE A 714 -9.77 -6.62 11.08
C PHE A 714 -10.68 -6.80 9.86
N GLY A 715 -11.20 -8.01 9.67
CA GLY A 715 -12.04 -8.37 8.52
C GLY A 715 -11.25 -8.91 7.33
N PHE A 716 -10.00 -9.35 7.55
CA PHE A 716 -9.13 -9.94 6.52
C PHE A 716 -9.40 -11.43 6.32
N SER A 717 -8.94 -11.97 5.19
CA SER A 717 -9.07 -13.40 4.88
C SER A 717 -8.03 -14.27 5.58
N THR A 718 -6.91 -13.69 6.00
CA THR A 718 -5.89 -14.36 6.82
C THR A 718 -5.92 -13.79 8.23
N ILE A 719 -5.84 -14.66 9.23
CA ILE A 719 -5.81 -14.32 10.64
C ILE A 719 -4.71 -13.30 10.94
N ARG A 720 -5.09 -12.29 11.72
CA ARG A 720 -4.17 -11.24 12.17
C ARG A 720 -4.08 -11.16 13.67
N VAL A 721 -2.88 -10.86 14.17
CA VAL A 721 -2.63 -10.53 15.57
C VAL A 721 -2.02 -9.14 15.70
N SER A 722 -2.45 -8.38 16.71
CA SER A 722 -1.89 -7.07 17.05
C SER A 722 -1.93 -6.82 18.55
N ALA A 723 -0.94 -6.07 19.05
CA ALA A 723 -1.03 -5.41 20.35
C ALA A 723 -1.91 -4.16 20.18
N ALA A 724 -3.22 -4.33 20.36
CA ALA A 724 -4.18 -3.27 20.20
C ALA A 724 -4.27 -2.46 21.49
N ALA A 725 -4.26 -1.14 21.37
CA ALA A 725 -4.79 -0.26 22.39
C ALA A 725 -5.94 0.50 21.75
N ALA A 726 -6.98 0.81 22.52
CA ALA A 726 -7.78 1.96 22.14
C ALA A 726 -6.83 3.16 22.28
N MET A 727 -6.46 3.80 21.17
CA MET A 727 -5.36 4.78 21.05
C MET A 727 -5.47 6.03 21.93
N ALA A 728 -6.38 6.07 22.91
CA ALA A 728 -6.31 6.99 24.02
C ALA A 728 -5.11 6.62 24.90
N ASP A 729 -4.25 7.60 25.19
CA ASP A 729 -2.94 7.45 25.84
C ASP A 729 -2.91 6.73 27.22
N ASN A 730 -4.08 6.37 27.78
CA ASN A 730 -4.24 5.83 29.13
C ASN A 730 -4.96 4.45 29.21
N MET A 731 -5.22 3.76 28.10
CA MET A 731 -5.84 2.42 28.16
C MET A 731 -4.81 1.28 28.05
N PRO A 732 -4.93 0.21 28.86
CA PRO A 732 -4.03 -0.93 28.79
C PRO A 732 -4.19 -1.63 27.42
N PRO A 733 -3.09 -1.94 26.71
CA PRO A 733 -3.15 -2.70 25.49
C PRO A 733 -3.54 -4.15 25.75
N PHE A 734 -4.14 -4.79 24.74
CA PHE A 734 -4.55 -6.18 24.72
C PHE A 734 -4.13 -6.85 23.41
N LEU A 735 -4.08 -8.18 23.38
CA LEU A 735 -3.90 -8.91 22.13
C LEU A 735 -5.23 -8.96 21.40
N ARG A 736 -5.27 -8.41 20.20
CA ARG A 736 -6.42 -8.55 19.31
C ARG A 736 -6.08 -9.53 18.20
N PHE A 737 -6.86 -10.61 18.14
CA PHE A 737 -6.89 -11.50 17.01
C PHE A 737 -8.08 -11.17 16.11
N SER A 738 -7.84 -10.93 14.82
CA SER A 738 -8.86 -10.88 13.78
C SER A 738 -8.85 -12.21 13.05
N MET A 739 -9.82 -13.06 13.30
CA MET A 739 -10.02 -14.31 12.59
C MET A 739 -10.23 -14.07 11.10
N GLY A 740 -9.69 -14.98 10.30
CA GLY A 740 -9.83 -14.99 8.85
C GLY A 740 -10.75 -16.12 8.37
N GLU A 741 -10.59 -16.42 7.10
CA GLU A 741 -11.33 -17.44 6.34
C GLU A 741 -10.54 -18.75 6.30
N GLU A 742 -9.80 -19.07 7.36
CA GLU A 742 -9.10 -20.34 7.49
C GLU A 742 -10.09 -21.50 7.62
N ASN A 743 -9.79 -22.61 6.96
CA ASN A 743 -10.56 -23.84 7.11
C ASN A 743 -10.29 -24.52 8.46
N SER A 744 -11.07 -25.55 8.80
CA SER A 744 -10.98 -26.26 10.10
C SER A 744 -9.56 -26.79 10.41
N VAL A 745 -8.79 -27.22 9.41
CA VAL A 745 -7.42 -27.74 9.61
C VAL A 745 -6.44 -26.60 9.91
N GLN A 746 -6.53 -25.51 9.14
CA GLN A 746 -5.72 -24.31 9.37
C GLN A 746 -6.03 -23.68 10.73
N MET A 747 -7.32 -23.58 11.09
CA MET A 747 -7.77 -23.08 12.39
C MET A 747 -7.25 -23.93 13.55
N LEU A 748 -7.30 -25.25 13.44
CA LEU A 748 -6.73 -26.14 14.46
C LEU A 748 -5.23 -25.88 14.64
N ALA A 749 -4.48 -25.79 13.53
CA ALA A 749 -3.03 -25.59 13.56
C ALA A 749 -2.64 -24.26 14.21
N ILE A 750 -3.28 -23.14 13.83
CA ILE A 750 -2.96 -21.83 14.44
C ILE A 750 -3.37 -21.75 15.91
N THR A 751 -4.49 -22.35 16.27
CA THR A 751 -4.97 -22.39 17.65
C THR A 751 -4.00 -23.17 18.54
N GLN A 752 -3.57 -24.34 18.09
CA GLN A 752 -2.59 -25.16 18.83
C GLN A 752 -1.26 -24.42 19.01
N VAL A 753 -0.72 -23.80 17.95
CA VAL A 753 0.50 -22.99 18.07
C VAL A 753 0.33 -21.83 19.04
N THR A 754 -0.84 -21.19 19.02
CA THR A 754 -1.14 -20.08 19.94
C THR A 754 -1.16 -20.53 21.39
N ILE A 755 -1.84 -21.65 21.70
CA ILE A 755 -1.88 -22.24 23.05
C ILE A 755 -0.48 -22.58 23.54
N GLU A 756 0.32 -23.25 22.71
CA GLU A 756 1.69 -23.61 23.06
C GLU A 756 2.58 -22.38 23.31
N VAL A 757 2.44 -21.33 22.48
CA VAL A 757 3.17 -20.08 22.66
C VAL A 757 2.73 -19.35 23.92
N LEU A 758 1.44 -19.38 24.27
CA LEU A 758 0.95 -18.82 25.53
C LEU A 758 1.58 -19.52 26.73
N HIS A 759 1.65 -20.86 26.71
CA HIS A 759 2.38 -21.63 27.73
C HIS A 759 3.87 -21.27 27.76
N GLU A 760 4.56 -21.27 26.61
CA GLU A 760 5.98 -20.93 26.52
C GLU A 760 6.27 -19.52 27.05
N PHE A 761 5.39 -18.57 26.73
CA PHE A 761 5.52 -17.18 27.14
C PHE A 761 5.41 -17.02 28.67
N PHE A 762 4.43 -17.69 29.28
CA PHE A 762 4.23 -17.71 30.72
C PHE A 762 5.34 -18.49 31.47
N ASP A 763 5.74 -19.66 30.96
CA ASP A 763 6.81 -20.47 31.54
C ASP A 763 8.16 -19.73 31.56
N LYS A 764 8.49 -19.01 30.48
CA LYS A 764 9.71 -18.20 30.42
C LYS A 764 9.69 -17.08 31.45
N PHE A 765 8.53 -16.47 31.69
CA PHE A 765 8.40 -15.41 32.69
C PHE A 765 8.56 -15.95 34.11
N ASP A 766 7.89 -17.05 34.46
CA ASP A 766 7.97 -17.65 35.79
C ASP A 766 9.41 -18.09 36.16
N ARG A 767 10.27 -18.25 35.14
CA ARG A 767 11.72 -18.52 35.29
C ARG A 767 12.58 -17.26 35.39
N CYS A 768 12.10 -16.10 34.95
CA CYS A 768 12.81 -14.82 35.04
C CYS A 768 12.50 -14.04 36.33
N GLU A 769 11.40 -14.34 37.04
CA GLU A 769 11.10 -13.82 38.39
C GLU A 769 11.80 -14.59 39.53
N LYS A 770 12.44 -15.73 39.25
CA LYS A 770 13.32 -16.46 40.19
C LYS A 770 14.79 -16.20 39.85
#